data_AF-A0A126Z319-F1
#
_entry.id   AF-A0A126Z319-F1
#
_cell.length_a   1.000
_cell.length_b   1.000
_cell.length_c   1.000
_cell.angle_alpha   90.00
_cell.angle_beta   90.00
_cell.angle_gamma   90.00
#
_symmetry.space_group_name_H-M   'P 1'
#
loop_
_entity.id
_entity.type
_entity.pdbx_description
1 polymer ?
#
loop_
_entity_poly.entity_id
_entity_poly.type
_entity_poly.pdbx_seq_one_letter_code
_entity_poly.pdbx_strand_id
1 'polypeptide(L)'
;MPTFTPKRLVIGALITAVVAAGIAVPTIASATTAAPGATTAASAAATATAAPTATPTATTPVTTGTLKLLTTNPVAGQPVTFGYSTDKPLDLDWVGLYNTPANGPTDQKYHAGSTAYTYTKDAATGDDASGTITVSGSGLTTGHDITAYFLYDDGYTWLAQPVTFQVAAAPVPTDTGTLSLDTKNPIAGQPLTFSYSTTTPLALNWVGLYNNPADGPTGQKYNNPSTAYTYTGDNTSGTLTVSGAGLTSGHDITAYFLYNDGYTWLAKPVTFQVSDPPPYDPTPTTAHFVTDDVTEASTPPVTALDTSVKGLWFGPGGAAPTDAVTFAKTAGSSWLKVSAAGVITGTTPTDPKKAVGGEGTVTIIATDVKGITGTITIEFPLSAKNAQPALKTATLNMWDGGSHVADSSEKLVDTILTNRLDVVGLQSTLGTQATAVAKLLGWGHVESAGGQAIISRYPLAPANGAVPTGVPAVSAVANIDGSRVQLWSAQLDSDSFGPAAACAALASTSGTGTGAQDAAAIVATEKATLRYRQAQTLAKAIAKTESKSVPSILLADLESPAATDWTATTAASHCGIRSVNWPVPLAFTGSGKNQPGLTDSYRAEYPNAAKDSGQTTSIFPPVTGTSSTTVNAAKVDAATAAGTSATATSTTDGPERLDFVDYAGKLTVTESHTLVDGFPVGPTDPTANAWISDRAAVVTTFTVK
;
A
#
# COMPACT_ATOMS: atom_id res chain seq x y z
N MET A 1 45.54 -19.25 -57.93
CA MET A 1 46.36 -18.18 -58.58
C MET A 1 45.73 -16.83 -58.22
N PRO A 2 46.51 -15.74 -58.17
CA PRO A 2 46.59 -14.91 -56.96
C PRO A 2 46.03 -13.48 -57.17
N THR A 3 45.97 -12.53 -56.22
CA THR A 3 46.92 -11.98 -55.22
C THR A 3 46.12 -11.06 -54.25
N PHE A 4 46.59 -10.45 -53.15
CA PHE A 4 47.77 -10.57 -52.28
C PHE A 4 47.35 -10.15 -50.83
N THR A 5 48.18 -10.43 -49.82
CA THR A 5 48.04 -10.04 -48.39
C THR A 5 49.48 -9.88 -47.83
N PRO A 6 49.75 -9.76 -46.50
CA PRO A 6 49.24 -8.89 -45.42
C PRO A 6 50.45 -8.16 -44.71
N LYS A 7 50.42 -8.00 -43.35
CA LYS A 7 51.54 -7.83 -42.35
C LYS A 7 51.73 -6.40 -41.76
N ARG A 8 52.25 -6.17 -40.53
CA ARG A 8 52.74 -6.95 -39.33
C ARG A 8 52.84 -5.96 -38.12
N LEU A 9 53.14 -6.24 -36.83
CA LEU A 9 53.24 -7.38 -35.86
C LEU A 9 53.17 -6.69 -34.45
N VAL A 10 52.39 -7.07 -33.41
CA VAL A 10 52.46 -8.17 -32.40
C VAL A 10 53.78 -8.32 -31.61
N ILE A 11 53.67 -8.71 -30.32
CA ILE A 11 54.71 -9.11 -29.32
C ILE A 11 55.42 -7.94 -28.59
N GLY A 12 55.65 -7.95 -27.26
CA GLY A 12 55.12 -8.83 -26.20
C GLY A 12 56.08 -9.10 -25.00
N ALA A 13 55.58 -8.90 -23.77
CA ALA A 13 56.04 -9.44 -22.45
C ALA A 13 57.49 -9.20 -21.92
N LEU A 14 57.59 -8.80 -20.64
CA LEU A 14 58.22 -9.60 -19.57
C LEU A 14 57.88 -9.08 -18.15
N ILE A 15 58.16 -9.88 -17.11
CA ILE A 15 58.02 -9.52 -15.67
C ILE A 15 59.28 -9.95 -14.90
N THR A 16 59.86 -9.03 -14.11
CA THR A 16 60.69 -9.34 -12.93
C THR A 16 60.73 -8.15 -11.97
N ALA A 17 60.98 -8.38 -10.67
CA ALA A 17 61.00 -7.35 -9.62
C ALA A 17 62.19 -7.53 -8.66
N VAL A 18 62.70 -6.43 -8.06
CA VAL A 18 63.55 -6.46 -6.84
C VAL A 18 63.33 -5.21 -5.97
N VAL A 19 62.89 -5.48 -4.74
CA VAL A 19 63.16 -4.85 -3.41
C VAL A 19 63.63 -3.38 -3.27
N ALA A 20 62.89 -2.70 -2.39
CA ALA A 20 63.04 -1.45 -1.66
C ALA A 20 64.41 -0.90 -1.19
N ALA A 21 64.46 0.44 -1.06
CA ALA A 21 64.99 1.21 0.08
C ALA A 21 64.30 2.60 0.13
N GLY A 22 64.48 3.42 1.18
CA GLY A 22 63.86 4.76 1.27
C GLY A 22 64.48 5.67 2.34
N ILE A 23 63.71 6.67 2.81
CA ILE A 23 63.95 7.61 3.95
C ILE A 23 64.61 8.98 3.61
N ALA A 24 64.13 10.01 4.34
CA ALA A 24 64.70 11.34 4.65
C ALA A 24 64.57 12.53 3.64
N VAL A 25 63.61 13.40 3.99
CA VAL A 25 63.56 14.85 3.78
C VAL A 25 64.78 15.57 4.41
N PRO A 26 65.17 16.75 3.89
CA PRO A 26 65.46 17.87 4.79
C PRO A 26 64.71 19.18 4.44
N THR A 27 64.50 20.01 5.46
CA THR A 27 63.92 21.37 5.39
C THR A 27 64.89 22.40 5.98
N ILE A 28 64.57 23.71 5.88
CA ILE A 28 64.85 24.84 6.81
C ILE A 28 65.38 26.13 6.14
N ALA A 29 64.85 27.27 6.61
CA ALA A 29 65.28 28.68 6.45
C ALA A 29 65.26 29.29 5.02
N SER A 30 64.76 30.51 4.74
CA SER A 30 64.41 31.72 5.52
C SER A 30 65.56 32.68 5.86
N ALA A 31 65.68 33.77 5.10
CA ALA A 31 66.34 35.01 5.50
C ALA A 31 65.68 36.21 4.76
N THR A 32 65.58 37.37 5.42
CA THR A 32 65.04 38.62 4.89
C THR A 32 66.14 39.69 4.80
N THR A 33 65.96 40.74 3.98
CA THR A 33 65.95 42.18 4.40
C THR A 33 66.10 43.19 3.24
N ALA A 34 65.65 44.43 3.51
CA ALA A 34 66.14 45.72 3.01
C ALA A 34 65.99 46.13 1.51
N ALA A 35 65.14 47.15 1.31
CA ALA A 35 65.37 48.28 0.39
C ALA A 35 66.16 49.41 1.18
N PRO A 36 66.45 50.66 0.71
CA PRO A 36 65.69 51.50 -0.24
C PRO A 36 66.52 52.39 -1.22
N GLY A 37 65.85 53.29 -1.95
CA GLY A 37 66.47 54.43 -2.66
C GLY A 37 65.46 55.21 -3.52
N ALA A 38 65.39 56.54 -3.40
CA ALA A 38 64.39 57.36 -4.12
C ALA A 38 64.82 58.83 -4.35
N THR A 39 64.49 59.38 -5.52
CA THR A 39 64.66 60.80 -5.95
C THR A 39 63.76 61.06 -7.18
N THR A 40 63.17 62.23 -7.48
CA THR A 40 62.90 63.51 -6.76
C THR A 40 61.95 64.38 -7.60
N ALA A 41 61.10 65.21 -6.94
CA ALA A 41 60.61 66.54 -7.38
C ALA A 41 59.74 66.68 -8.67
N ALA A 42 58.82 67.66 -8.80
CA ALA A 42 58.14 68.51 -7.79
C ALA A 42 56.96 69.32 -8.40
N SER A 43 55.90 69.54 -7.59
CA SER A 43 55.00 70.73 -7.57
C SER A 43 54.15 71.10 -8.82
N ALA A 44 53.00 71.78 -8.73
CA ALA A 44 52.36 72.49 -7.62
C ALA A 44 50.82 72.56 -7.77
N ALA A 45 50.07 72.53 -6.65
CA ALA A 45 48.77 73.21 -6.40
C ALA A 45 48.32 72.90 -4.95
N ALA A 46 47.43 73.71 -4.36
CA ALA A 46 47.14 73.64 -2.92
C ALA A 46 45.66 73.32 -2.56
N THR A 47 45.51 72.53 -1.51
CA THR A 47 44.40 72.51 -0.51
C THR A 47 42.94 72.53 -1.00
N ALA A 48 42.31 71.36 -0.96
CA ALA A 48 40.93 71.20 -0.49
C ALA A 48 40.75 69.79 0.12
N THR A 49 40.02 69.68 1.24
CA THR A 49 39.76 68.39 1.91
C THR A 49 38.52 67.72 1.31
N ALA A 50 38.58 66.40 1.04
CA ALA A 50 37.45 65.62 0.55
C ALA A 50 37.15 64.43 1.49
N ALA A 51 35.86 64.06 1.56
CA ALA A 51 35.35 62.99 2.44
C ALA A 51 35.70 61.58 1.93
N PRO A 52 35.71 60.54 2.80
CA PRO A 52 35.93 59.16 2.37
C PRO A 52 34.85 58.69 1.39
N THR A 53 35.27 58.05 0.31
CA THR A 53 34.40 57.42 -0.68
C THR A 53 33.73 56.17 -0.12
N ALA A 54 32.41 56.06 -0.32
CA ALA A 54 31.67 54.84 -0.02
C ALA A 54 31.95 53.77 -1.09
N THR A 55 32.26 52.55 -0.65
CA THR A 55 32.34 51.36 -1.52
C THR A 55 30.95 51.04 -2.07
N PRO A 56 30.77 50.77 -3.38
CA PRO A 56 29.46 50.37 -3.91
C PRO A 56 29.05 49.00 -3.37
N THR A 57 27.85 48.92 -2.79
CA THR A 57 27.22 47.65 -2.41
C THR A 57 26.96 46.80 -3.66
N ALA A 58 27.34 45.52 -3.62
CA ALA A 58 27.05 44.61 -4.72
C ALA A 58 25.53 44.46 -4.92
N THR A 59 25.05 44.62 -6.16
CA THR A 59 23.64 44.42 -6.51
C THR A 59 23.28 42.94 -6.44
N THR A 60 22.23 42.60 -5.69
CA THR A 60 21.72 41.24 -5.52
C THR A 60 21.39 40.60 -6.89
N PRO A 61 21.72 39.31 -7.12
CA PRO A 61 21.34 38.63 -8.35
C PRO A 61 19.82 38.62 -8.56
N VAL A 62 19.36 38.93 -9.77
CA VAL A 62 17.94 38.87 -10.12
C VAL A 62 17.56 37.41 -10.37
N THR A 63 16.95 36.79 -9.37
CA THR A 63 16.35 35.45 -9.46
C THR A 63 14.94 35.52 -10.04
N THR A 64 14.60 34.57 -10.90
CA THR A 64 13.29 34.44 -11.57
C THR A 64 12.27 33.66 -10.74
N GLY A 65 12.71 32.79 -9.84
CA GLY A 65 11.86 32.01 -8.96
C GLY A 65 11.46 32.74 -7.66
N THR A 66 10.58 32.10 -6.89
CA THR A 66 10.15 32.56 -5.56
C THR A 66 10.41 31.51 -4.49
N LEU A 67 10.66 31.97 -3.27
CA LEU A 67 10.65 31.19 -2.05
C LEU A 67 9.92 32.02 -0.99
N LYS A 68 8.99 31.41 -0.26
CA LYS A 68 8.18 32.08 0.75
C LYS A 68 7.95 31.15 1.94
N LEU A 69 8.35 31.57 3.15
CA LEU A 69 7.96 30.90 4.38
C LEU A 69 6.43 30.89 4.53
N LEU A 70 5.84 29.72 4.74
CA LEU A 70 4.41 29.53 4.96
C LEU A 70 4.09 29.19 6.42
N THR A 71 4.98 28.50 7.14
CA THR A 71 4.84 28.30 8.59
C THR A 71 4.83 29.64 9.32
N THR A 72 3.70 29.97 9.93
CA THR A 72 3.57 31.12 10.83
C THR A 72 4.16 30.76 12.19
N ASN A 73 4.93 31.69 12.78
CA ASN A 73 5.59 31.51 14.09
C ASN A 73 6.37 30.17 14.22
N PRO A 74 7.32 29.86 13.32
CA PRO A 74 8.02 28.56 13.34
C PRO A 74 8.76 28.35 14.66
N VAL A 75 8.80 27.09 15.11
CA VAL A 75 9.28 26.69 16.44
C VAL A 75 10.45 25.71 16.29
N ALA A 76 11.48 25.83 17.12
CA ALA A 76 12.63 24.92 17.11
C ALA A 76 12.18 23.46 17.29
N GLY A 77 12.69 22.56 16.44
CA GLY A 77 12.25 21.17 16.36
C GLY A 77 11.04 20.91 15.45
N GLN A 78 10.17 21.91 15.17
CA GLN A 78 9.00 21.70 14.29
C GLN A 78 9.38 21.79 12.81
N PRO A 79 8.73 20.98 11.94
CA PRO A 79 8.89 21.12 10.49
C PRO A 79 8.52 22.54 10.01
N VAL A 80 9.24 23.03 9.00
CA VAL A 80 9.07 24.37 8.43
C VAL A 80 8.72 24.28 6.95
N THR A 81 7.56 24.80 6.58
CA THR A 81 6.98 24.72 5.23
C THR A 81 7.19 26.02 4.47
N PHE A 82 7.58 25.89 3.20
CA PHE A 82 7.78 26.96 2.25
C PHE A 82 6.96 26.73 0.99
N GLY A 83 6.46 27.80 0.37
CA GLY A 83 5.97 27.81 -1.00
C GLY A 83 7.11 28.24 -1.92
N TYR A 84 7.24 27.59 -3.08
CA TYR A 84 8.31 27.86 -4.03
C TYR A 84 7.80 27.93 -5.47
N SER A 85 8.56 28.57 -6.36
CA SER A 85 8.38 28.50 -7.81
C SER A 85 9.69 28.73 -8.55
N THR A 86 9.89 28.10 -9.70
CA THR A 86 11.08 28.23 -10.56
C THR A 86 10.69 28.19 -12.04
N ASP A 87 11.40 28.94 -12.89
CA ASP A 87 11.32 28.84 -14.36
C ASP A 87 12.27 27.78 -14.93
N LYS A 88 13.00 27.08 -14.04
CA LYS A 88 13.99 26.04 -14.33
C LYS A 88 13.82 24.88 -13.34
N PRO A 89 12.69 24.16 -13.33
CA PRO A 89 12.53 23.01 -12.45
C PRO A 89 13.47 21.88 -12.86
N LEU A 90 14.21 21.33 -11.89
CA LEU A 90 14.94 20.08 -12.00
C LEU A 90 14.68 19.18 -10.79
N ASP A 91 15.04 17.91 -10.94
CA ASP A 91 14.71 16.85 -10.00
C ASP A 91 15.54 16.84 -8.71
N LEU A 92 16.67 17.54 -8.73
CA LEU A 92 17.55 17.78 -7.58
C LEU A 92 17.50 19.23 -7.08
N ASP A 93 16.50 20.02 -7.47
CA ASP A 93 16.23 21.32 -6.85
C ASP A 93 15.86 21.14 -5.36
N TRP A 94 16.30 22.03 -4.47
CA TRP A 94 16.19 21.83 -3.01
C TRP A 94 16.06 23.10 -2.19
N VAL A 95 15.43 23.00 -1.02
CA VAL A 95 15.43 24.05 0.01
C VAL A 95 16.35 23.64 1.16
N GLY A 96 17.38 24.45 1.41
CA GLY A 96 18.35 24.27 2.49
C GLY A 96 18.22 25.35 3.57
N LEU A 97 18.15 24.93 4.83
CA LEU A 97 18.07 25.79 6.02
C LEU A 97 19.42 25.85 6.74
N TYR A 98 19.83 27.02 7.22
CA TYR A 98 21.11 27.23 7.89
C TYR A 98 20.95 28.03 9.20
N ASN A 99 21.23 27.41 10.36
CA ASN A 99 21.33 28.09 11.68
C ASN A 99 22.39 29.19 11.71
N THR A 100 23.41 29.08 10.86
CA THR A 100 24.46 30.10 10.69
C THR A 100 24.34 30.64 9.27
N PRO A 101 23.69 31.79 9.03
CA PRO A 101 23.49 32.33 7.68
C PRO A 101 24.77 32.48 6.86
N ALA A 102 25.89 32.79 7.51
CA ALA A 102 27.21 32.89 6.88
C ALA A 102 27.78 31.54 6.38
N ASN A 103 27.24 30.41 6.83
CA ASN A 103 27.58 29.08 6.32
C ASN A 103 26.75 28.69 5.07
N GLY A 104 25.65 29.41 4.82
CA GLY A 104 24.85 29.25 3.61
C GLY A 104 25.53 29.82 2.37
N PRO A 105 25.01 29.53 1.16
CA PRO A 105 25.61 29.96 -0.11
C PRO A 105 25.42 31.46 -0.40
N THR A 106 25.94 32.32 0.48
CA THR A 106 25.81 33.79 0.44
C THR A 106 26.31 34.44 -0.85
N ASP A 107 27.23 33.78 -1.57
CA ASP A 107 27.78 34.20 -2.88
C ASP A 107 27.52 33.17 -4.00
N GLN A 108 26.48 32.34 -3.82
CA GLN A 108 26.09 31.21 -4.69
C GLN A 108 27.14 30.08 -4.80
N LYS A 109 27.91 29.84 -3.74
CA LYS A 109 28.87 28.73 -3.64
C LYS A 109 28.70 27.96 -2.34
N TYR A 110 29.23 26.73 -2.30
CA TYR A 110 29.34 25.96 -1.06
C TYR A 110 30.31 26.62 -0.06
N HIS A 111 29.87 26.77 1.19
CA HIS A 111 30.72 27.15 2.33
C HIS A 111 30.72 26.04 3.39
N ALA A 112 29.53 25.59 3.82
CA ALA A 112 29.34 24.37 4.59
C ALA A 112 27.98 23.72 4.24
N GLY A 113 27.74 22.52 4.76
CA GLY A 113 26.43 21.85 4.64
C GLY A 113 25.31 22.57 5.38
N SER A 114 24.08 22.33 4.94
CA SER A 114 22.86 22.83 5.57
C SER A 114 22.62 22.19 6.96
N THR A 115 21.87 22.91 7.80
CA THR A 115 21.36 22.39 9.08
C THR A 115 20.23 21.37 8.87
N ALA A 116 19.40 21.62 7.86
CA ALA A 116 18.39 20.71 7.35
C ALA A 116 18.12 21.03 5.88
N TYR A 117 17.66 20.06 5.10
CA TYR A 117 17.27 20.25 3.71
C TYR A 117 16.18 19.28 3.28
N THR A 118 15.52 19.59 2.16
CA THR A 118 14.62 18.68 1.45
C THR A 118 14.65 19.05 -0.04
N TYR A 119 14.60 18.05 -0.93
CA TYR A 119 14.44 18.29 -2.37
C TYR A 119 12.99 18.67 -2.68
N THR A 120 12.75 19.51 -3.69
CA THR A 120 11.39 19.93 -4.09
C THR A 120 10.56 18.81 -4.72
N LYS A 121 11.23 17.74 -5.17
CA LYS A 121 10.64 16.56 -5.78
C LYS A 121 10.38 15.44 -4.76
N ASP A 122 9.14 14.96 -4.71
CA ASP A 122 8.88 13.56 -4.37
C ASP A 122 9.03 12.73 -5.65
N ALA A 123 9.55 11.50 -5.54
CA ALA A 123 10.10 10.73 -6.68
C ALA A 123 9.05 10.32 -7.76
N ALA A 124 7.78 10.67 -7.57
CA ALA A 124 6.65 10.20 -8.37
C ALA A 124 6.06 11.22 -9.38
N THR A 125 6.23 12.53 -9.20
CA THR A 125 5.43 13.55 -9.94
C THR A 125 6.06 14.10 -11.21
N GLY A 126 7.38 14.24 -11.25
CA GLY A 126 8.10 14.92 -12.33
C GLY A 126 8.87 16.13 -11.82
N ASP A 127 9.01 17.15 -12.67
CA ASP A 127 9.85 18.33 -12.38
C ASP A 127 8.94 19.53 -12.09
N ASP A 128 8.64 19.73 -10.81
CA ASP A 128 7.58 20.66 -10.36
C ASP A 128 8.01 22.13 -10.37
N ALA A 129 7.48 22.91 -11.34
CA ALA A 129 7.76 24.34 -11.49
C ALA A 129 7.28 25.23 -10.32
N SER A 130 6.40 24.71 -9.45
CA SER A 130 5.98 25.38 -8.22
C SER A 130 5.26 24.42 -7.28
N GLY A 131 5.39 24.62 -5.97
CA GLY A 131 4.71 23.78 -4.99
C GLY A 131 4.89 24.27 -3.56
N THR A 132 4.63 23.36 -2.61
CA THR A 132 4.91 23.55 -1.19
C THR A 132 5.84 22.45 -0.70
N ILE A 133 6.94 22.82 -0.06
CA ILE A 133 7.96 21.91 0.49
C ILE A 133 8.05 22.08 2.00
N THR A 134 8.13 20.97 2.73
CA THR A 134 8.29 20.97 4.19
C THR A 134 9.65 20.39 4.56
N VAL A 135 10.48 21.21 5.20
CA VAL A 135 11.83 20.83 5.64
C VAL A 135 11.79 20.50 7.13
N SER A 136 12.53 19.48 7.56
CA SER A 136 12.66 19.14 8.99
C SER A 136 13.25 20.30 9.79
N GLY A 137 12.66 20.63 10.94
CA GLY A 137 13.20 21.60 11.88
C GLY A 137 13.99 21.00 13.04
N SER A 138 14.25 19.69 13.06
CA SER A 138 14.89 18.99 14.19
C SER A 138 16.27 19.51 14.56
N GLY A 139 17.02 20.06 13.58
CA GLY A 139 18.31 20.72 13.79
C GLY A 139 18.24 22.23 14.05
N LEU A 140 17.07 22.87 13.95
CA LEU A 140 16.95 24.34 14.06
C LEU A 140 17.03 24.81 15.51
N THR A 141 17.77 25.89 15.74
CA THR A 141 18.02 26.42 17.10
C THR A 141 17.64 27.90 17.23
N THR A 142 17.46 28.37 18.46
CA THR A 142 16.83 29.67 18.76
C THR A 142 17.85 30.79 19.02
N GLY A 143 17.38 32.03 18.94
CA GLY A 143 18.13 33.23 19.35
C GLY A 143 19.03 33.84 18.27
N HIS A 144 18.93 33.37 17.03
CA HIS A 144 19.65 33.88 15.86
C HIS A 144 18.78 33.74 14.61
N ASP A 145 19.18 34.43 13.56
CA ASP A 145 18.59 34.34 12.23
C ASP A 145 18.94 32.99 11.57
N ILE A 146 17.94 32.35 10.96
CA ILE A 146 18.06 31.19 10.08
C ILE A 146 17.75 31.66 8.66
N THR A 147 18.58 31.28 7.69
CA THR A 147 18.32 31.57 6.27
C THR A 147 17.98 30.29 5.52
N ALA A 148 16.85 30.33 4.81
CA ALA A 148 16.43 29.35 3.82
C ALA A 148 16.88 29.79 2.42
N TYR A 149 17.46 28.87 1.67
CA TYR A 149 17.84 29.06 0.27
C TYR A 149 17.10 28.05 -0.60
N PHE A 150 16.54 28.49 -1.73
CA PHE A 150 16.03 27.60 -2.78
C PHE A 150 17.10 27.50 -3.87
N LEU A 151 17.57 26.28 -4.11
CA LEU A 151 18.84 25.98 -4.77
C LEU A 151 18.64 25.00 -5.92
N TYR A 152 19.43 25.18 -6.97
CA TYR A 152 19.32 24.46 -8.24
C TYR A 152 20.18 23.20 -8.28
N ASP A 153 19.60 22.07 -8.69
CA ASP A 153 20.30 20.87 -9.21
C ASP A 153 21.45 20.33 -8.32
N ASP A 154 21.16 19.96 -7.05
CA ASP A 154 22.11 19.59 -5.97
C ASP A 154 23.25 20.63 -5.72
N GLY A 155 23.11 21.81 -6.33
CA GLY A 155 24.09 22.87 -6.33
C GLY A 155 23.78 23.98 -5.33
N TYR A 156 24.50 25.10 -5.49
CA TYR A 156 24.47 26.25 -4.57
C TYR A 156 24.06 27.56 -5.27
N THR A 157 23.66 27.47 -6.54
CA THR A 157 23.06 28.55 -7.33
C THR A 157 21.64 28.82 -6.85
N TRP A 158 21.25 30.09 -6.69
CA TRP A 158 19.92 30.44 -6.18
C TRP A 158 18.86 30.42 -7.27
N LEU A 159 17.72 29.77 -7.00
CA LEU A 159 16.51 29.85 -7.83
C LEU A 159 15.60 31.02 -7.41
N ALA A 160 15.65 31.41 -6.13
CA ALA A 160 14.88 32.51 -5.56
C ALA A 160 15.72 33.32 -4.56
N GLN A 161 15.25 34.50 -4.16
CA GLN A 161 15.87 35.25 -3.07
C GLN A 161 15.80 34.44 -1.76
N PRO A 162 16.88 34.38 -0.95
CA PRO A 162 16.88 33.68 0.32
C PRO A 162 15.88 34.29 1.31
N VAL A 163 15.24 33.45 2.12
CA VAL A 163 14.28 33.86 3.15
C VAL A 163 14.92 33.72 4.52
N THR A 164 15.15 34.84 5.19
CA THR A 164 15.63 34.85 6.58
C THR A 164 14.47 34.96 7.56
N PHE A 165 14.49 34.14 8.61
CA PHE A 165 13.49 34.07 9.67
C PHE A 165 14.13 33.65 10.99
N GLN A 166 13.38 33.65 12.09
CA GLN A 166 13.84 33.11 13.39
C GLN A 166 12.84 32.04 13.86
N VAL A 167 13.34 31.04 14.59
CA VAL A 167 12.47 30.07 15.29
C VAL A 167 12.29 30.44 16.76
N ALA A 168 11.06 30.31 17.25
CA ALA A 168 10.75 30.43 18.67
C ALA A 168 11.19 29.19 19.46
N ALA A 169 11.37 29.34 20.76
CA ALA A 169 11.60 28.21 21.66
C ALA A 169 10.34 27.34 21.77
N ALA A 170 10.53 26.02 21.80
CA ALA A 170 9.42 25.09 21.96
C ALA A 170 8.78 25.26 23.36
N PRO A 171 7.43 25.33 23.46
CA PRO A 171 6.75 25.55 24.73
C PRO A 171 6.98 24.37 25.68
N VAL A 172 7.36 24.65 26.93
CA VAL A 172 7.59 23.59 27.92
C VAL A 172 6.30 22.78 28.13
N PRO A 173 6.32 21.44 27.94
CA PRO A 173 5.13 20.61 28.07
C PRO A 173 4.54 20.65 29.48
N THR A 174 3.22 20.54 29.57
CA THR A 174 2.45 20.54 30.82
C THR A 174 1.46 19.37 30.81
N ASP A 175 1.34 18.63 31.93
CA ASP A 175 0.46 17.44 32.04
C ASP A 175 -1.03 17.80 32.27
N THR A 176 -1.39 19.03 31.88
CA THR A 176 -2.69 19.67 32.10
C THR A 176 -3.72 19.37 31.00
N GLY A 177 -3.32 18.65 29.95
CA GLY A 177 -4.20 18.21 28.88
C GLY A 177 -5.09 17.03 29.25
N THR A 178 -5.90 16.60 28.28
CA THR A 178 -6.78 15.43 28.40
C THR A 178 -6.48 14.39 27.33
N LEU A 179 -6.76 13.14 27.65
CA LEU A 179 -6.87 12.01 26.73
C LEU A 179 -8.09 11.17 27.18
N SER A 180 -8.89 10.69 26.23
CA SER A 180 -10.10 9.89 26.43
C SER A 180 -10.16 8.81 25.36
N LEU A 181 -10.48 7.56 25.73
CA LEU A 181 -10.88 6.54 24.77
C LEU A 181 -12.37 6.70 24.44
N ASP A 182 -12.66 7.05 23.19
CA ASP A 182 -14.01 7.32 22.74
C ASP A 182 -14.68 6.07 22.18
N THR A 183 -13.92 5.15 21.57
CA THR A 183 -14.42 3.82 21.18
C THR A 183 -15.06 3.10 22.37
N LYS A 184 -16.29 2.61 22.17
CA LYS A 184 -17.02 1.80 23.15
C LYS A 184 -16.90 0.33 22.76
N ASN A 185 -16.71 -0.54 23.76
CA ASN A 185 -16.43 -1.97 23.57
C ASN A 185 -15.26 -2.20 22.59
N PRO A 186 -14.05 -1.67 22.86
CA PRO A 186 -12.91 -1.80 21.95
C PRO A 186 -12.51 -3.26 21.77
N ILE A 187 -12.17 -3.65 20.53
CA ILE A 187 -11.90 -5.03 20.11
C ILE A 187 -10.46 -5.11 19.57
N ALA A 188 -9.78 -6.24 19.80
CA ALA A 188 -8.44 -6.50 19.27
C ALA A 188 -8.38 -6.33 17.74
N GLY A 189 -7.28 -5.78 17.22
CA GLY A 189 -7.13 -5.44 15.79
C GLY A 189 -7.88 -4.19 15.32
N GLN A 190 -9.01 -3.82 15.92
CA GLN A 190 -9.89 -2.75 15.42
C GLN A 190 -9.38 -1.33 15.76
N PRO A 191 -9.56 -0.33 14.87
CA PRO A 191 -9.11 1.03 15.09
C PRO A 191 -9.79 1.71 16.29
N LEU A 192 -9.01 2.48 17.04
CA LEU A 192 -9.44 3.10 18.30
C LEU A 192 -9.44 4.64 18.18
N THR A 193 -10.59 5.24 18.47
CA THR A 193 -10.78 6.70 18.45
C THR A 193 -10.53 7.30 19.83
N PHE A 194 -9.75 8.37 19.88
CA PHE A 194 -9.42 9.10 21.11
C PHE A 194 -9.72 10.60 20.98
N SER A 195 -10.37 11.17 21.99
CA SER A 195 -10.44 12.62 22.20
C SER A 195 -9.23 13.09 23.01
N TYR A 196 -8.63 14.22 22.61
CA TYR A 196 -7.50 14.82 23.31
C TYR A 196 -7.63 16.34 23.43
N SER A 197 -6.90 16.94 24.39
CA SER A 197 -6.66 18.38 24.43
C SER A 197 -5.30 18.70 25.08
N THR A 198 -4.67 19.80 24.68
CA THR A 198 -3.40 20.29 25.24
C THR A 198 -3.30 21.80 25.17
N THR A 199 -2.67 22.38 26.19
CA THR A 199 -2.24 23.78 26.25
C THR A 199 -0.93 24.06 25.50
N THR A 200 -0.24 23.01 25.02
CA THR A 200 1.03 23.11 24.27
C THR A 200 0.94 22.33 22.94
N PRO A 201 0.11 22.79 21.98
CA PRO A 201 0.00 22.18 20.66
C PRO A 201 1.30 22.36 19.85
N LEU A 202 1.73 21.29 19.19
CA LEU A 202 2.84 21.23 18.24
C LEU A 202 2.55 20.13 17.22
N ALA A 203 2.98 20.29 15.97
CA ALA A 203 2.65 19.37 14.87
C ALA A 203 3.09 17.92 15.14
N LEU A 204 4.19 17.75 15.88
CA LEU A 204 4.76 16.44 16.26
C LEU A 204 4.26 15.90 17.61
N ASN A 205 3.23 16.49 18.22
CA ASN A 205 2.53 15.85 19.34
C ASN A 205 1.79 14.60 18.83
N TRP A 206 1.72 13.54 19.63
CA TRP A 206 1.24 12.23 19.17
C TRP A 206 0.54 11.42 20.26
N VAL A 207 -0.40 10.56 19.87
CA VAL A 207 -0.96 9.51 20.74
C VAL A 207 -0.34 8.19 20.37
N GLY A 208 0.28 7.52 21.35
CA GLY A 208 0.93 6.22 21.22
C GLY A 208 0.21 5.15 22.04
N LEU A 209 -0.05 4.00 21.43
CA LEU A 209 -0.66 2.82 22.05
C LEU A 209 0.41 1.77 22.35
N TYR A 210 0.32 1.16 23.52
CA TYR A 210 1.24 0.13 23.99
C TYR A 210 0.45 -1.09 24.44
N ASN A 211 0.59 -2.19 23.69
CA ASN A 211 -0.10 -3.46 23.97
C ASN A 211 0.29 -4.02 25.34
N ASN A 212 1.56 -3.84 25.74
CA ASN A 212 2.05 -4.08 27.09
C ASN A 212 2.29 -2.72 27.80
N PRO A 213 1.61 -2.40 28.92
CA PRO A 213 1.74 -1.11 29.59
C PRO A 213 3.16 -0.79 30.10
N ALA A 214 3.97 -1.82 30.37
CA ALA A 214 5.35 -1.66 30.83
C ALA A 214 6.30 -1.12 29.74
N ASP A 215 5.97 -1.36 28.46
CA ASP A 215 6.73 -0.85 27.31
C ASP A 215 6.44 0.62 27.02
N GLY A 216 5.30 1.12 27.51
CA GLY A 216 4.93 2.52 27.49
C GLY A 216 5.90 3.42 28.26
N PRO A 217 5.91 4.74 28.01
CA PRO A 217 6.86 5.68 28.60
C PRO A 217 6.58 5.99 30.09
N THR A 218 6.59 4.95 30.92
CA THR A 218 6.43 5.03 32.37
C THR A 218 7.54 5.91 32.98
N GLY A 219 7.14 6.92 33.75
CA GLY A 219 8.09 7.93 34.26
C GLY A 219 8.55 8.96 33.22
N GLN A 220 7.80 9.14 32.12
CA GLN A 220 8.00 10.18 31.09
C GLN A 220 9.34 10.08 30.34
N LYS A 221 9.72 8.85 29.97
CA LYS A 221 10.97 8.52 29.27
C LYS A 221 10.72 7.42 28.23
N TYR A 222 11.58 7.33 27.22
CA TYR A 222 11.59 6.17 26.33
C TYR A 222 11.90 4.89 27.10
N ASN A 223 11.08 3.86 26.88
CA ASN A 223 11.34 2.49 27.33
C ASN A 223 11.43 1.56 26.10
N ASN A 224 10.32 1.48 25.34
CA ASN A 224 10.20 0.70 24.10
C ASN A 224 9.34 1.47 23.06
N PRO A 225 9.33 1.05 21.78
CA PRO A 225 8.47 1.66 20.76
C PRO A 225 6.99 1.37 21.02
N SER A 226 6.12 2.28 20.58
CA SER A 226 4.66 2.08 20.60
C SER A 226 4.22 1.01 19.59
N THR A 227 3.24 0.20 19.98
CA THR A 227 2.58 -0.78 19.11
C THR A 227 1.90 -0.12 17.91
N ALA A 228 1.27 1.03 18.11
CA ALA A 228 0.71 1.88 17.07
C ALA A 228 0.70 3.34 17.53
N TYR A 229 0.73 4.30 16.61
CA TYR A 229 0.70 5.72 16.95
C TYR A 229 0.03 6.57 15.86
N THR A 230 -0.34 7.81 16.21
CA THR A 230 -0.82 8.82 15.26
C THR A 230 -0.53 10.23 15.80
N TYR A 231 -0.05 11.12 14.93
CA TYR A 231 0.19 12.53 15.27
C TYR A 231 -1.12 13.32 15.40
N THR A 232 -1.20 14.25 16.36
CA THR A 232 -2.36 15.13 16.56
C THR A 232 -2.39 16.33 15.63
N GLY A 233 -1.23 16.68 15.05
CA GLY A 233 -1.01 18.00 14.49
C GLY A 233 -0.98 19.10 15.56
N ASP A 234 -0.99 20.35 15.10
CA ASP A 234 -0.91 21.59 15.87
C ASP A 234 -2.25 22.03 16.49
N ASN A 235 -3.20 21.09 16.65
CA ASN A 235 -4.50 21.34 17.25
C ASN A 235 -4.40 21.38 18.79
N THR A 236 -5.07 22.36 19.41
CA THR A 236 -5.25 22.40 20.88
C THR A 236 -6.17 21.31 21.42
N SER A 237 -7.04 20.76 20.57
CA SER A 237 -7.95 19.65 20.91
C SER A 237 -8.54 19.03 19.65
N GLY A 238 -8.90 17.75 19.70
CA GLY A 238 -9.61 17.08 18.63
C GLY A 238 -9.89 15.62 18.93
N THR A 239 -10.40 14.91 17.91
CA THR A 239 -10.49 13.45 17.87
C THR A 239 -9.49 12.90 16.85
N LEU A 240 -8.86 11.78 17.13
CA LEU A 240 -8.04 11.03 16.18
C LEU A 240 -8.31 9.53 16.29
N THR A 241 -7.96 8.79 15.24
CA THR A 241 -8.06 7.33 15.20
C THR A 241 -6.65 6.74 15.09
N VAL A 242 -6.31 5.78 15.96
CA VAL A 242 -5.08 4.99 15.88
C VAL A 242 -5.43 3.56 15.45
N SER A 243 -4.56 2.93 14.65
CA SER A 243 -4.73 1.52 14.27
C SER A 243 -4.67 0.59 15.50
N GLY A 244 -5.54 -0.42 15.54
CA GLY A 244 -5.53 -1.48 16.54
C GLY A 244 -4.79 -2.75 16.12
N ALA A 245 -4.20 -2.80 14.92
CA ALA A 245 -3.73 -4.04 14.27
C ALA A 245 -2.68 -4.84 15.06
N GLY A 246 -1.94 -4.21 15.98
CA GLY A 246 -0.97 -4.88 16.87
C GLY A 246 -1.46 -5.12 18.31
N LEU A 247 -2.73 -4.80 18.63
CA LEU A 247 -3.31 -4.95 19.96
C LEU A 247 -3.96 -6.32 20.13
N THR A 248 -3.69 -6.99 21.24
CA THR A 248 -4.29 -8.28 21.61
C THR A 248 -5.07 -8.18 22.92
N SER A 249 -6.00 -9.11 23.11
CA SER A 249 -6.89 -9.23 24.27
C SER A 249 -6.20 -9.87 25.48
N GLY A 250 -6.89 -9.84 26.63
CA GLY A 250 -6.49 -10.60 27.83
C GLY A 250 -5.61 -9.85 28.84
N HIS A 251 -5.17 -8.64 28.52
CA HIS A 251 -4.36 -7.76 29.38
C HIS A 251 -4.74 -6.29 29.22
N ASP A 252 -4.26 -5.47 30.15
CA ASP A 252 -4.35 -4.01 30.08
C ASP A 252 -3.49 -3.46 28.94
N ILE A 253 -4.01 -2.48 28.21
CA ILE A 253 -3.35 -1.70 27.15
C ILE A 253 -3.32 -0.25 27.63
N THR A 254 -2.27 0.50 27.32
CA THR A 254 -2.19 1.93 27.72
C THR A 254 -1.92 2.85 26.54
N ALA A 255 -2.76 3.88 26.40
CA ALA A 255 -2.58 5.02 25.50
C ALA A 255 -1.92 6.19 26.24
N TYR A 256 -0.95 6.82 25.59
CA TYR A 256 -0.23 7.99 26.08
C TYR A 256 -0.37 9.13 25.09
N PHE A 257 -0.69 10.34 25.56
CA PHE A 257 -0.62 11.57 24.76
C PHE A 257 0.73 12.25 25.06
N LEU A 258 1.55 12.40 24.03
CA LEU A 258 2.98 12.63 24.12
C LEU A 258 3.41 13.88 23.34
N TYR A 259 4.40 14.56 23.90
CA TYR A 259 4.90 15.84 23.41
C TYR A 259 6.00 15.67 22.35
N ASN A 260 5.79 16.28 21.18
CA ASN A 260 6.83 16.63 20.20
C ASN A 260 7.84 15.51 19.87
N ASP A 261 7.37 14.40 19.30
CA ASP A 261 8.17 13.18 18.96
C ASP A 261 9.01 12.63 20.14
N GLY A 262 8.65 13.02 21.37
CA GLY A 262 9.28 12.62 22.61
C GLY A 262 8.32 11.85 23.50
N TYR A 263 8.77 11.59 24.73
CA TYR A 263 8.11 10.67 25.67
C TYR A 263 7.60 11.37 26.94
N THR A 264 7.60 12.70 26.95
CA THR A 264 7.00 13.55 27.99
C THR A 264 5.49 13.60 27.80
N TRP A 265 4.72 13.48 28.88
CA TRP A 265 3.26 13.36 28.82
C TRP A 265 2.58 14.73 28.74
N LEU A 266 1.56 14.85 27.89
CA LEU A 266 0.67 16.02 27.80
C LEU A 266 -0.65 15.84 28.56
N ALA A 267 -1.02 14.60 28.83
CA ALA A 267 -2.19 14.22 29.61
C ALA A 267 -1.87 12.99 30.46
N LYS A 268 -2.76 12.65 31.39
CA LYS A 268 -2.66 11.38 32.12
C LYS A 268 -2.90 10.21 31.16
N PRO A 269 -2.09 9.13 31.19
CA PRO A 269 -2.29 7.98 30.33
C PRO A 269 -3.65 7.32 30.57
N VAL A 270 -4.23 6.74 29.52
CA VAL A 270 -5.51 6.02 29.57
C VAL A 270 -5.24 4.53 29.45
N THR A 271 -5.49 3.78 30.52
CA THR A 271 -5.43 2.32 30.53
C THR A 271 -6.82 1.75 30.29
N PHE A 272 -6.92 0.74 29.42
CA PHE A 272 -8.15 0.05 29.03
C PHE A 272 -7.82 -1.39 28.64
N GLN A 273 -8.83 -2.23 28.40
CA GLN A 273 -8.64 -3.56 27.81
C GLN A 273 -9.37 -3.60 26.47
N VAL A 274 -8.87 -4.39 25.51
CA VAL A 274 -9.64 -4.79 24.34
C VAL A 274 -10.26 -6.17 24.58
N SER A 275 -11.50 -6.35 24.15
CA SER A 275 -12.09 -7.68 24.06
C SER A 275 -11.43 -8.48 22.93
N ASP A 276 -11.48 -9.81 23.04
CA ASP A 276 -11.47 -10.64 21.83
C ASP A 276 -12.58 -10.18 20.87
N PRO A 277 -12.37 -10.29 19.55
CA PRO A 277 -13.47 -10.19 18.62
C PRO A 277 -14.51 -11.27 18.95
N PRO A 278 -15.82 -10.96 18.89
CA PRO A 278 -16.83 -11.98 19.11
C PRO A 278 -16.66 -13.08 18.05
N PRO A 279 -16.61 -14.38 18.42
CA PRO A 279 -16.56 -15.45 17.44
C PRO A 279 -17.83 -15.40 16.60
N TYR A 280 -17.68 -15.13 15.30
CA TYR A 280 -18.80 -15.09 14.36
C TYR A 280 -19.21 -16.51 13.97
N ASP A 281 -19.96 -17.16 14.86
CA ASP A 281 -20.70 -18.38 14.53
C ASP A 281 -22.17 -18.25 14.94
N PRO A 282 -23.03 -17.80 14.01
CA PRO A 282 -24.46 -17.98 14.07
C PRO A 282 -24.93 -19.00 13.00
N THR A 283 -24.21 -20.11 12.78
CA THR A 283 -24.54 -21.19 11.81
C THR A 283 -26.07 -21.37 11.70
N PRO A 284 -26.72 -20.90 10.63
CA PRO A 284 -28.13 -20.52 10.72
C PRO A 284 -29.05 -21.69 11.06
N THR A 285 -29.66 -21.69 12.25
CA THR A 285 -30.50 -22.82 12.71
C THR A 285 -31.88 -22.87 12.01
N THR A 286 -32.20 -21.88 11.18
CA THR A 286 -33.44 -21.76 10.39
C THR A 286 -33.14 -21.36 8.96
N ALA A 287 -34.06 -21.64 8.04
CA ALA A 287 -33.98 -21.13 6.67
C ALA A 287 -34.12 -19.60 6.65
N HIS A 288 -33.34 -18.92 5.82
CA HIS A 288 -33.12 -17.48 5.86
C HIS A 288 -32.64 -16.93 4.50
N PHE A 289 -32.60 -15.61 4.34
CA PHE A 289 -31.85 -14.97 3.26
C PHE A 289 -30.42 -14.70 3.74
N VAL A 290 -29.43 -14.92 2.88
CA VAL A 290 -27.99 -14.72 3.15
C VAL A 290 -27.64 -13.30 3.65
N THR A 291 -28.45 -12.30 3.31
CA THR A 291 -28.36 -10.93 3.83
C THR A 291 -29.74 -10.26 3.81
N ASP A 292 -29.94 -9.22 4.63
CA ASP A 292 -31.17 -8.43 4.70
C ASP A 292 -31.34 -7.47 3.49
N ASP A 293 -30.24 -7.01 2.87
CA ASP A 293 -30.27 -6.16 1.68
C ASP A 293 -29.14 -6.40 0.67
N VAL A 294 -29.41 -6.12 -0.60
CA VAL A 294 -28.45 -6.22 -1.71
C VAL A 294 -28.56 -4.99 -2.60
N THR A 295 -27.43 -4.32 -2.83
CA THR A 295 -27.31 -3.28 -3.86
C THR A 295 -26.77 -3.87 -5.15
N GLU A 296 -27.54 -3.76 -6.23
CA GLU A 296 -27.13 -4.16 -7.58
C GLU A 296 -26.28 -3.09 -8.29
N ALA A 297 -25.60 -3.47 -9.37
CA ALA A 297 -24.81 -2.53 -10.17
C ALA A 297 -25.67 -1.38 -10.74
N SER A 298 -25.11 -0.17 -10.78
CA SER A 298 -25.91 1.04 -11.01
C SER A 298 -26.45 1.13 -12.44
N THR A 299 -27.72 0.77 -12.59
CA THR A 299 -28.32 0.43 -13.87
C THR A 299 -28.72 1.68 -14.68
N PRO A 300 -28.38 1.76 -15.98
CA PRO A 300 -28.78 2.89 -16.84
C PRO A 300 -30.31 3.03 -17.03
N PRO A 301 -30.82 4.23 -17.40
CA PRO A 301 -32.23 4.47 -17.68
C PRO A 301 -32.77 3.63 -18.86
N VAL A 302 -34.02 3.14 -18.75
CA VAL A 302 -34.71 2.31 -19.76
C VAL A 302 -34.05 0.95 -20.02
N THR A 303 -33.39 0.38 -19.01
CA THR A 303 -32.79 -0.95 -19.02
C THR A 303 -33.80 -1.97 -18.48
N ALA A 304 -33.95 -3.12 -19.15
CA ALA A 304 -34.76 -4.23 -18.66
C ALA A 304 -34.01 -5.05 -17.61
N LEU A 305 -34.71 -5.49 -16.57
CA LEU A 305 -34.14 -6.31 -15.49
C LEU A 305 -34.68 -7.75 -15.54
N ASP A 306 -33.79 -8.71 -15.26
CA ASP A 306 -34.07 -10.14 -15.10
C ASP A 306 -33.08 -10.71 -14.07
N THR A 307 -33.37 -10.48 -12.78
CA THR A 307 -32.51 -10.81 -11.62
C THR A 307 -33.24 -11.80 -10.72
N SER A 308 -32.56 -12.77 -10.09
CA SER A 308 -33.22 -13.77 -9.25
C SER A 308 -32.68 -13.81 -7.83
N VAL A 309 -33.55 -13.62 -6.83
CA VAL A 309 -33.21 -13.81 -5.41
C VAL A 309 -33.35 -15.26 -4.95
N LYS A 310 -33.76 -16.18 -5.84
CA LYS A 310 -33.99 -17.59 -5.48
C LYS A 310 -32.75 -18.26 -4.88
N GLY A 311 -31.58 -17.96 -5.43
CA GLY A 311 -30.31 -18.55 -4.99
C GLY A 311 -29.75 -17.94 -3.70
N LEU A 312 -30.42 -16.91 -3.16
CA LEU A 312 -30.02 -16.21 -1.92
C LEU A 312 -30.77 -16.70 -0.67
N TRP A 313 -31.72 -17.64 -0.83
CA TRP A 313 -32.47 -18.24 0.28
C TRP A 313 -31.90 -19.61 0.67
N PHE A 314 -31.21 -19.68 1.80
CA PHE A 314 -30.56 -20.88 2.28
C PHE A 314 -31.41 -21.59 3.35
N GLY A 315 -31.21 -22.90 3.46
CA GLY A 315 -31.76 -23.72 4.53
C GLY A 315 -30.94 -23.63 5.82
N PRO A 316 -31.31 -24.38 6.87
CA PRO A 316 -30.53 -24.43 8.10
C PRO A 316 -29.13 -24.99 7.87
N GLY A 317 -28.09 -24.32 8.37
CA GLY A 317 -26.67 -24.69 8.26
C GLY A 317 -26.19 -24.76 6.80
N GLY A 318 -26.08 -23.61 6.13
CA GLY A 318 -25.53 -23.48 4.78
C GLY A 318 -26.27 -24.21 3.66
N ALA A 319 -27.39 -24.86 3.97
CA ALA A 319 -28.00 -25.83 3.08
C ALA A 319 -28.52 -25.16 1.80
N ALA A 320 -28.00 -25.58 0.65
CA ALA A 320 -28.26 -24.90 -0.62
C ALA A 320 -29.77 -24.73 -0.94
N PRO A 321 -30.17 -23.62 -1.60
CA PRO A 321 -31.55 -23.33 -1.95
C PRO A 321 -32.28 -24.47 -2.66
N THR A 322 -33.55 -24.70 -2.29
CA THR A 322 -34.39 -25.74 -2.90
C THR A 322 -35.51 -25.13 -3.74
N ASP A 323 -36.10 -25.93 -4.65
CA ASP A 323 -37.29 -25.54 -5.43
C ASP A 323 -38.57 -25.38 -4.57
N ALA A 324 -38.50 -25.69 -3.27
CA ALA A 324 -39.63 -25.73 -2.34
C ALA A 324 -39.86 -24.39 -1.60
N VAL A 325 -39.54 -23.27 -2.26
CA VAL A 325 -39.61 -21.91 -1.71
C VAL A 325 -40.37 -21.01 -2.67
N THR A 326 -41.29 -20.21 -2.13
CA THR A 326 -42.10 -19.25 -2.90
C THR A 326 -41.76 -17.82 -2.50
N PHE A 327 -41.78 -16.91 -3.47
CA PHE A 327 -41.36 -15.52 -3.29
C PHE A 327 -42.47 -14.55 -3.65
N ALA A 328 -42.63 -13.47 -2.88
CA ALA A 328 -43.62 -12.43 -3.14
C ALA A 328 -43.07 -11.03 -2.83
N LYS A 329 -43.44 -10.05 -3.66
CA LYS A 329 -43.15 -8.64 -3.37
C LYS A 329 -44.03 -8.14 -2.22
N THR A 330 -43.42 -7.54 -1.21
CA THR A 330 -44.13 -6.88 -0.09
C THR A 330 -44.13 -5.36 -0.22
N ALA A 331 -43.04 -4.76 -0.72
CA ALA A 331 -42.91 -3.31 -0.86
C ALA A 331 -42.01 -2.89 -2.04
N GLY A 332 -41.89 -1.57 -2.26
CA GLY A 332 -40.97 -0.97 -3.23
C GLY A 332 -41.55 -0.66 -4.62
N SER A 333 -40.68 -0.09 -5.47
CA SER A 333 -40.93 0.58 -6.75
C SER A 333 -42.01 -0.06 -7.63
N SER A 334 -42.98 0.72 -8.11
CA SER A 334 -44.13 0.21 -8.88
C SER A 334 -43.76 -0.45 -10.23
N TRP A 335 -42.62 -0.10 -10.80
CA TRP A 335 -42.08 -0.67 -12.03
C TRP A 335 -41.35 -2.02 -11.84
N LEU A 336 -41.07 -2.42 -10.59
CA LEU A 336 -40.50 -3.72 -10.23
C LEU A 336 -41.60 -4.73 -9.86
N LYS A 337 -41.51 -5.93 -10.45
CA LYS A 337 -42.38 -7.09 -10.20
C LYS A 337 -41.53 -8.27 -9.73
N VAL A 338 -42.11 -9.12 -8.89
CA VAL A 338 -41.48 -10.36 -8.41
C VAL A 338 -42.39 -11.53 -8.72
N SER A 339 -41.83 -12.59 -9.31
CA SER A 339 -42.54 -13.84 -9.57
C SER A 339 -42.47 -14.79 -8.38
N ALA A 340 -43.39 -15.76 -8.33
CA ALA A 340 -43.41 -16.80 -7.30
C ALA A 340 -42.09 -17.62 -7.21
N ALA A 341 -41.26 -17.60 -8.26
CA ALA A 341 -39.98 -18.30 -8.35
C ALA A 341 -38.76 -17.40 -8.01
N GLY A 342 -38.97 -16.20 -7.44
CA GLY A 342 -37.89 -15.31 -7.00
C GLY A 342 -37.30 -14.41 -8.10
N VAL A 343 -37.78 -14.50 -9.34
CA VAL A 343 -37.32 -13.64 -10.45
C VAL A 343 -37.96 -12.26 -10.35
N ILE A 344 -37.12 -11.23 -10.26
CA ILE A 344 -37.40 -9.80 -10.31
C ILE A 344 -37.37 -9.35 -11.78
N THR A 345 -38.42 -8.68 -12.23
CA THR A 345 -38.51 -8.12 -13.58
C THR A 345 -39.00 -6.68 -13.56
N GLY A 346 -38.52 -5.87 -14.49
CA GLY A 346 -38.89 -4.47 -14.60
C GLY A 346 -38.22 -3.76 -15.77
N THR A 347 -38.40 -2.45 -15.86
CA THR A 347 -37.62 -1.58 -16.75
C THR A 347 -37.35 -0.28 -16.03
N THR A 348 -36.08 0.14 -15.95
CA THR A 348 -35.68 1.30 -15.16
C THR A 348 -36.30 2.61 -15.70
N PRO A 349 -36.64 3.58 -14.81
CA PRO A 349 -37.26 4.85 -15.21
C PRO A 349 -36.46 5.64 -16.25
N THR A 350 -37.16 6.46 -17.03
CA THR A 350 -36.56 7.34 -18.06
C THR A 350 -35.84 8.57 -17.49
N ASP A 351 -36.09 8.92 -16.22
CA ASP A 351 -35.59 10.14 -15.58
C ASP A 351 -35.20 9.86 -14.11
N PRO A 352 -33.92 9.53 -13.85
CA PRO A 352 -33.43 9.25 -12.49
C PRO A 352 -33.64 10.40 -11.49
N LYS A 353 -33.89 11.64 -11.94
CA LYS A 353 -34.11 12.78 -11.03
C LYS A 353 -35.53 12.81 -10.43
N LYS A 354 -36.41 11.89 -10.84
CA LYS A 354 -37.70 11.65 -10.20
C LYS A 354 -37.64 10.58 -9.10
N ALA A 355 -36.51 9.88 -8.97
CA ALA A 355 -36.28 8.89 -7.94
C ALA A 355 -36.02 9.55 -6.56
N VAL A 356 -37.09 10.08 -5.95
CA VAL A 356 -37.05 10.69 -4.63
C VAL A 356 -37.84 9.80 -3.65
N GLY A 357 -37.12 9.11 -2.77
CA GLY A 357 -37.70 8.27 -1.72
C GLY A 357 -38.03 6.84 -2.16
N GLY A 358 -37.00 5.99 -2.31
CA GLY A 358 -37.16 4.54 -2.46
C GLY A 358 -37.51 4.03 -3.87
N GLU A 359 -37.54 4.89 -4.89
CA GLU A 359 -37.50 4.42 -6.27
C GLU A 359 -36.13 3.80 -6.57
N GLY A 360 -36.13 2.57 -7.10
CA GLY A 360 -34.96 1.70 -7.17
C GLY A 360 -35.09 0.46 -6.27
N THR A 361 -35.87 0.49 -5.18
CA THR A 361 -35.94 -0.65 -4.24
C THR A 361 -37.11 -1.60 -4.51
N VAL A 362 -36.94 -2.86 -4.09
CA VAL A 362 -38.01 -3.87 -3.94
C VAL A 362 -37.77 -4.73 -2.71
N THR A 363 -38.75 -4.84 -1.82
CA THR A 363 -38.70 -5.77 -0.68
C THR A 363 -39.49 -7.03 -1.00
N ILE A 364 -38.90 -8.17 -0.69
CA ILE A 364 -39.36 -9.50 -1.06
C ILE A 364 -39.46 -10.35 0.20
N ILE A 365 -40.57 -11.07 0.37
CA ILE A 365 -40.69 -12.15 1.36
C ILE A 365 -40.51 -13.50 0.66
N ALA A 366 -39.72 -14.39 1.28
CA ALA A 366 -39.68 -15.81 0.94
C ALA A 366 -40.57 -16.60 1.90
N THR A 367 -41.08 -17.75 1.46
CA THR A 367 -41.84 -18.69 2.28
C THR A 367 -41.53 -20.11 1.85
N ASP A 368 -40.96 -20.91 2.76
CA ASP A 368 -40.66 -22.33 2.53
C ASP A 368 -41.88 -23.24 2.77
N VAL A 369 -41.77 -24.51 2.39
CA VAL A 369 -42.82 -25.53 2.63
C VAL A 369 -43.13 -25.84 4.09
N LYS A 370 -42.37 -25.33 5.06
CA LYS A 370 -42.65 -25.42 6.51
C LYS A 370 -43.35 -24.16 7.04
N GLY A 371 -43.48 -23.11 6.22
CA GLY A 371 -44.00 -21.81 6.62
C GLY A 371 -42.96 -20.91 7.30
N ILE A 372 -41.67 -21.22 7.19
CA ILE A 372 -40.59 -20.31 7.59
C ILE A 372 -40.53 -19.17 6.56
N THR A 373 -40.39 -17.94 7.06
CA THR A 373 -40.36 -16.72 6.25
C THR A 373 -39.21 -15.83 6.67
N GLY A 374 -38.62 -15.16 5.69
CA GLY A 374 -37.68 -14.07 5.87
C GLY A 374 -37.82 -13.07 4.73
N THR A 375 -37.18 -11.91 4.86
CA THR A 375 -37.31 -10.79 3.91
C THR A 375 -35.95 -10.29 3.45
N ILE A 376 -35.86 -9.87 2.20
CA ILE A 376 -34.69 -9.22 1.62
C ILE A 376 -35.14 -7.95 0.88
N THR A 377 -34.32 -6.90 0.90
CA THR A 377 -34.55 -5.68 0.08
C THR A 377 -33.47 -5.55 -0.98
N ILE A 378 -33.87 -5.57 -2.26
CA ILE A 378 -32.95 -5.35 -3.38
C ILE A 378 -33.05 -3.89 -3.83
N GLU A 379 -31.90 -3.21 -3.91
CA GLU A 379 -31.75 -1.87 -4.44
C GLU A 379 -31.14 -1.92 -5.84
N PHE A 380 -31.74 -1.20 -6.80
CA PHE A 380 -31.23 -0.97 -8.15
C PHE A 380 -30.89 0.53 -8.32
N PRO A 381 -29.66 0.98 -8.00
CA PRO A 381 -29.29 2.39 -8.06
C PRO A 381 -29.30 2.91 -9.49
N LEU A 382 -30.07 3.97 -9.79
CA LEU A 382 -30.24 4.47 -11.15
C LEU A 382 -29.06 5.37 -11.57
N SER A 383 -28.27 4.94 -12.55
CA SER A 383 -27.15 5.74 -13.05
C SER A 383 -27.61 6.88 -13.96
N ALA A 384 -26.80 7.94 -14.05
CA ALA A 384 -27.02 8.99 -15.04
C ALA A 384 -26.81 8.44 -16.46
N LYS A 385 -27.56 8.97 -17.44
CA LYS A 385 -27.40 8.57 -18.84
C LYS A 385 -25.96 8.85 -19.31
N ASN A 386 -25.26 7.80 -19.72
CA ASN A 386 -23.82 7.80 -20.08
C ASN A 386 -22.88 8.09 -18.89
N ALA A 387 -23.26 7.73 -17.65
CA ALA A 387 -22.28 7.57 -16.58
C ALA A 387 -21.23 6.52 -16.98
N GLN A 388 -19.98 6.73 -16.62
CA GLN A 388 -18.96 5.69 -16.76
C GLN A 388 -19.17 4.65 -15.64
N PRO A 389 -19.21 3.35 -15.94
CA PRO A 389 -19.47 2.34 -14.93
C PRO A 389 -18.26 2.18 -14.01
N ALA A 390 -18.56 2.05 -12.72
CA ALA A 390 -17.62 1.46 -11.77
C ALA A 390 -17.61 -0.07 -11.95
N LEU A 391 -16.46 -0.67 -11.70
CA LEU A 391 -16.26 -2.12 -11.73
C LEU A 391 -15.44 -2.51 -10.50
N LYS A 392 -16.07 -3.12 -9.50
CA LYS A 392 -15.39 -3.61 -8.30
C LYS A 392 -14.94 -5.06 -8.50
N THR A 393 -13.63 -5.25 -8.69
CA THR A 393 -13.02 -6.57 -8.89
C THR A 393 -12.38 -7.09 -7.61
N ALA A 394 -12.29 -8.41 -7.47
CA ALA A 394 -11.46 -9.05 -6.46
C ALA A 394 -10.73 -10.30 -6.99
N THR A 395 -9.64 -10.69 -6.34
CA THR A 395 -9.06 -12.04 -6.46
C THR A 395 -9.01 -12.72 -5.10
N LEU A 396 -9.27 -14.03 -5.05
CA LEU A 396 -9.25 -14.83 -3.81
C LEU A 396 -8.92 -16.31 -4.08
N ASN A 397 -7.82 -16.79 -3.52
CA ASN A 397 -7.58 -18.21 -3.29
C ASN A 397 -8.61 -18.75 -2.30
N MET A 398 -9.39 -19.77 -2.67
CA MET A 398 -10.48 -20.29 -1.85
C MET A 398 -10.04 -21.25 -0.74
N TRP A 399 -8.76 -21.62 -0.62
CA TRP A 399 -8.27 -22.64 0.33
C TRP A 399 -9.05 -23.97 0.22
N ASP A 400 -8.67 -24.79 -0.78
CA ASP A 400 -9.35 -26.05 -1.14
C ASP A 400 -10.88 -25.89 -1.29
N GLY A 401 -11.30 -24.87 -2.04
CA GLY A 401 -12.71 -24.60 -2.32
C GLY A 401 -13.52 -24.20 -1.08
N GLY A 402 -12.87 -23.67 -0.05
CA GLY A 402 -13.47 -23.32 1.24
C GLY A 402 -13.81 -24.53 2.09
N SER A 403 -13.23 -25.71 1.81
CA SER A 403 -13.61 -26.96 2.49
C SER A 403 -13.16 -27.07 3.95
N HIS A 404 -12.26 -26.18 4.39
CA HIS A 404 -11.84 -26.04 5.79
C HIS A 404 -12.83 -25.23 6.65
N VAL A 405 -13.81 -24.57 6.04
CA VAL A 405 -14.75 -23.66 6.70
C VAL A 405 -16.20 -24.11 6.44
N ALA A 406 -17.02 -24.21 7.48
CA ALA A 406 -18.42 -24.57 7.32
C ALA A 406 -19.16 -23.52 6.50
N ASP A 407 -20.12 -23.97 5.68
CA ASP A 407 -21.04 -23.12 4.92
C ASP A 407 -20.35 -22.10 3.99
N SER A 408 -19.15 -22.42 3.51
CA SER A 408 -18.30 -21.54 2.70
C SER A 408 -18.90 -21.05 1.38
N SER A 409 -19.87 -21.77 0.81
CA SER A 409 -20.65 -21.28 -0.34
C SER A 409 -21.68 -20.20 0.02
N GLU A 410 -22.25 -20.24 1.23
CA GLU A 410 -23.14 -19.18 1.74
C GLU A 410 -22.31 -17.95 2.12
N LYS A 411 -21.23 -18.17 2.88
CA LYS A 411 -20.30 -17.12 3.31
C LYS A 411 -19.67 -16.37 2.13
N LEU A 412 -19.20 -17.04 1.09
CA LEU A 412 -18.67 -16.35 -0.10
C LEU A 412 -19.76 -15.59 -0.89
N VAL A 413 -21.03 -16.03 -0.84
CA VAL A 413 -22.14 -15.26 -1.41
C VAL A 413 -22.42 -14.00 -0.59
N ASP A 414 -22.38 -14.07 0.75
CA ASP A 414 -22.43 -12.88 1.61
C ASP A 414 -21.26 -11.92 1.32
N THR A 415 -20.01 -12.41 1.40
CA THR A 415 -18.78 -11.65 1.07
C THR A 415 -18.94 -10.83 -0.21
N ILE A 416 -19.42 -11.47 -1.29
CA ILE A 416 -19.59 -10.85 -2.60
C ILE A 416 -20.66 -9.76 -2.61
N LEU A 417 -21.82 -10.02 -1.99
CA LEU A 417 -22.95 -9.11 -1.99
C LEU A 417 -22.73 -7.92 -1.04
N THR A 418 -22.30 -8.20 0.18
CA THR A 418 -22.06 -7.21 1.25
C THR A 418 -20.87 -6.29 0.91
N ASN A 419 -19.77 -6.82 0.35
CA ASN A 419 -18.67 -5.98 -0.15
C ASN A 419 -18.93 -5.37 -1.54
N ARG A 420 -20.09 -5.66 -2.15
CA ARG A 420 -20.57 -5.15 -3.45
C ARG A 420 -19.57 -5.38 -4.59
N LEU A 421 -19.02 -6.59 -4.66
CA LEU A 421 -18.15 -7.02 -5.75
C LEU A 421 -18.98 -7.20 -7.03
N ASP A 422 -18.33 -7.11 -8.20
CA ASP A 422 -18.95 -7.31 -9.52
C ASP A 422 -18.35 -8.50 -10.28
N VAL A 423 -17.04 -8.70 -10.12
CA VAL A 423 -16.25 -9.73 -10.79
C VAL A 423 -15.22 -10.27 -9.80
N VAL A 424 -15.18 -11.60 -9.63
CA VAL A 424 -14.20 -12.23 -8.74
C VAL A 424 -13.42 -13.30 -9.51
N GLY A 425 -12.09 -13.20 -9.47
CA GLY A 425 -11.17 -14.27 -9.83
C GLY A 425 -11.00 -15.18 -8.63
N LEU A 426 -11.33 -16.46 -8.78
CA LEU A 426 -11.20 -17.45 -7.70
C LEU A 426 -10.13 -18.48 -8.05
N GLN A 427 -9.34 -18.87 -7.04
CA GLN A 427 -8.29 -19.89 -7.13
C GLN A 427 -8.55 -21.02 -6.13
N SER A 428 -7.85 -22.16 -6.23
CA SER A 428 -8.07 -23.38 -5.44
C SER A 428 -9.52 -23.90 -5.40
N THR A 429 -10.37 -23.61 -6.41
CA THR A 429 -11.84 -23.82 -6.33
C THR A 429 -12.32 -25.29 -6.37
N LEU A 430 -11.40 -26.25 -6.33
CA LEU A 430 -11.60 -27.68 -6.62
C LEU A 430 -12.36 -27.94 -7.95
N GLY A 431 -12.32 -26.98 -8.88
CA GLY A 431 -12.94 -27.04 -10.20
C GLY A 431 -14.47 -27.18 -10.20
N THR A 432 -15.12 -26.82 -9.09
CA THR A 432 -16.58 -26.94 -8.92
C THR A 432 -17.23 -25.83 -8.09
N GLN A 433 -16.50 -25.20 -7.17
CA GLN A 433 -17.11 -24.30 -6.18
C GLN A 433 -17.47 -22.92 -6.76
N ALA A 434 -16.71 -22.40 -7.73
CA ALA A 434 -17.07 -21.14 -8.38
C ALA A 434 -18.34 -21.31 -9.23
N THR A 435 -18.51 -22.47 -9.88
CA THR A 435 -19.74 -22.87 -10.58
C THR A 435 -20.93 -23.02 -9.62
N ALA A 436 -20.71 -23.41 -8.35
CA ALA A 436 -21.77 -23.44 -7.34
C ALA A 436 -22.18 -22.01 -6.92
N VAL A 437 -21.22 -21.20 -6.47
CA VAL A 437 -21.44 -19.81 -6.03
C VAL A 437 -22.05 -18.94 -7.13
N ALA A 438 -21.59 -19.05 -8.37
CA ALA A 438 -22.19 -18.34 -9.49
C ALA A 438 -23.66 -18.72 -9.75
N LYS A 439 -24.07 -19.96 -9.49
CA LYS A 439 -25.49 -20.38 -9.61
C LYS A 439 -26.36 -19.84 -8.49
N LEU A 440 -25.80 -19.62 -7.30
CA LEU A 440 -26.48 -18.99 -6.16
C LEU A 440 -26.71 -17.49 -6.44
N LEU A 441 -25.70 -16.81 -6.97
CA LEU A 441 -25.78 -15.41 -7.40
C LEU A 441 -26.60 -15.19 -8.70
N GLY A 442 -26.80 -16.24 -9.51
CA GLY A 442 -27.38 -16.12 -10.85
C GLY A 442 -26.42 -15.54 -11.90
N TRP A 443 -25.12 -15.60 -11.65
CA TRP A 443 -24.05 -14.90 -12.38
C TRP A 443 -23.38 -15.75 -13.49
N GLY A 444 -22.74 -15.04 -14.42
CA GLY A 444 -21.89 -15.67 -15.44
C GLY A 444 -20.60 -16.20 -14.82
N HIS A 445 -20.12 -17.37 -15.29
CA HIS A 445 -18.88 -17.97 -14.81
C HIS A 445 -18.10 -18.72 -15.89
N VAL A 446 -16.79 -18.86 -15.66
CA VAL A 446 -15.90 -19.80 -16.34
C VAL A 446 -14.99 -20.42 -15.28
N GLU A 447 -14.88 -21.74 -15.22
CA GLU A 447 -14.09 -22.49 -14.23
C GLU A 447 -13.28 -23.60 -14.91
N SER A 448 -12.03 -23.78 -14.50
CA SER A 448 -11.16 -24.87 -14.94
C SER A 448 -11.31 -26.08 -14.03
N ALA A 449 -11.12 -27.29 -14.56
CA ALA A 449 -10.98 -28.50 -13.74
C ALA A 449 -9.71 -28.49 -12.85
N GLY A 450 -8.83 -27.49 -13.00
CA GLY A 450 -7.66 -27.26 -12.16
C GLY A 450 -7.91 -26.27 -11.02
N GLY A 451 -9.13 -25.74 -10.85
CA GLY A 451 -9.48 -24.87 -9.72
C GLY A 451 -9.23 -23.37 -9.91
N GLN A 452 -9.20 -22.87 -11.16
CA GLN A 452 -9.16 -21.43 -11.44
C GLN A 452 -10.48 -21.00 -12.08
N ALA A 453 -11.08 -19.91 -11.62
CA ALA A 453 -12.36 -19.43 -12.10
C ALA A 453 -12.45 -17.90 -12.20
N ILE A 454 -13.42 -17.45 -13.00
CA ILE A 454 -13.96 -16.09 -13.02
C ILE A 454 -15.46 -16.21 -12.80
N ILE A 455 -16.01 -15.46 -11.85
CA ILE A 455 -17.45 -15.22 -11.69
C ILE A 455 -17.74 -13.73 -11.91
N SER A 456 -18.91 -13.41 -12.47
CA SER A 456 -19.21 -12.06 -12.94
C SER A 456 -20.72 -11.77 -12.99
N ARG A 457 -21.13 -10.67 -12.35
CA ARG A 457 -22.47 -10.07 -12.47
C ARG A 457 -22.80 -9.76 -13.94
N TYR A 458 -21.81 -9.31 -14.70
CA TYR A 458 -21.94 -8.97 -16.11
C TYR A 458 -21.85 -10.22 -17.02
N PRO A 459 -22.59 -10.29 -18.14
CA PRO A 459 -22.52 -11.41 -19.07
C PRO A 459 -21.10 -11.67 -19.60
N LEU A 460 -20.65 -12.92 -19.48
CA LEU A 460 -19.36 -13.39 -19.99
C LEU A 460 -19.47 -13.93 -21.42
N ALA A 461 -18.50 -13.57 -22.25
CA ALA A 461 -18.26 -14.13 -23.58
C ALA A 461 -16.88 -14.81 -23.64
N PRO A 462 -16.61 -15.67 -24.64
CA PRO A 462 -15.28 -16.22 -24.86
C PRO A 462 -14.19 -15.13 -24.97
N ALA A 463 -13.02 -15.40 -24.40
CA ALA A 463 -11.89 -14.49 -24.39
C ALA A 463 -11.37 -14.13 -25.79
N ASN A 464 -10.65 -13.00 -25.89
CA ASN A 464 -9.94 -12.58 -27.11
C ASN A 464 -8.66 -13.41 -27.39
N GLY A 465 -8.59 -14.66 -26.90
CA GLY A 465 -7.44 -15.55 -26.96
C GLY A 465 -7.73 -16.87 -26.23
N ALA A 466 -6.80 -17.83 -26.32
CA ALA A 466 -6.87 -19.08 -25.58
C ALA A 466 -5.81 -19.10 -24.46
N VAL A 467 -6.17 -19.65 -23.29
CA VAL A 467 -5.20 -19.99 -22.24
C VAL A 467 -4.23 -21.04 -22.79
N PRO A 468 -2.90 -20.87 -22.66
CA PRO A 468 -1.94 -21.86 -23.14
C PRO A 468 -1.99 -23.17 -22.35
N THR A 469 -1.84 -24.31 -23.04
CA THR A 469 -1.77 -25.64 -22.40
C THR A 469 -0.68 -25.69 -21.33
N GLY A 470 -1.03 -26.15 -20.12
CA GLY A 470 -0.11 -26.23 -18.99
C GLY A 470 0.03 -24.93 -18.18
N VAL A 471 -0.73 -23.89 -18.51
CA VAL A 471 -0.91 -22.71 -17.66
C VAL A 471 -2.21 -22.88 -16.84
N PRO A 472 -2.13 -22.91 -15.50
CA PRO A 472 -3.30 -22.92 -14.60
C PRO A 472 -4.01 -21.55 -14.61
N ALA A 473 -4.91 -21.35 -15.56
CA ALA A 473 -5.68 -20.11 -15.70
C ALA A 473 -7.00 -20.33 -16.46
N VAL A 474 -7.91 -19.35 -16.33
CA VAL A 474 -9.09 -19.14 -17.18
C VAL A 474 -9.12 -17.71 -17.70
N SER A 475 -9.93 -17.47 -18.73
CA SER A 475 -10.10 -16.13 -19.30
C SER A 475 -11.48 -15.96 -19.95
N ALA A 476 -12.05 -14.76 -19.85
CA ALA A 476 -13.34 -14.40 -20.44
C ALA A 476 -13.33 -12.92 -20.90
N VAL A 477 -14.33 -12.48 -21.65
CA VAL A 477 -14.63 -11.05 -21.82
C VAL A 477 -15.95 -10.74 -21.13
N ALA A 478 -15.94 -9.83 -20.17
CA ALA A 478 -17.16 -9.25 -19.60
C ALA A 478 -17.62 -8.04 -20.41
N ASN A 479 -18.93 -7.79 -20.40
CA ASN A 479 -19.55 -6.62 -21.03
C ASN A 479 -20.11 -5.67 -19.96
N ILE A 480 -19.33 -4.66 -19.59
CA ILE A 480 -19.62 -3.68 -18.53
C ILE A 480 -20.34 -2.49 -19.17
N ASP A 481 -21.68 -2.49 -19.17
CA ASP A 481 -22.55 -1.47 -19.78
C ASP A 481 -22.19 -1.08 -21.24
N GLY A 482 -21.70 -2.07 -22.02
CA GLY A 482 -21.26 -1.89 -23.41
C GLY A 482 -19.75 -1.81 -23.59
N SER A 483 -18.98 -1.63 -22.51
CA SER A 483 -17.52 -1.68 -22.51
C SER A 483 -17.03 -3.11 -22.32
N ARG A 484 -16.33 -3.64 -23.34
CA ARG A 484 -15.67 -4.96 -23.25
C ARG A 484 -14.44 -4.87 -22.36
N VAL A 485 -14.35 -5.70 -21.33
CA VAL A 485 -13.17 -5.89 -20.49
C VAL A 485 -12.69 -7.33 -20.62
N GLN A 486 -11.41 -7.53 -20.95
CA GLN A 486 -10.77 -8.84 -20.97
C GLN A 486 -10.37 -9.21 -19.54
N LEU A 487 -10.81 -10.38 -19.09
CA LEU A 487 -10.56 -10.91 -17.75
C LEU A 487 -9.67 -12.15 -17.84
N TRP A 488 -8.77 -12.29 -16.88
CA TRP A 488 -7.95 -13.48 -16.64
C TRP A 488 -8.00 -13.81 -15.15
N SER A 489 -8.13 -15.10 -14.82
CA SER A 489 -7.88 -15.60 -13.46
C SER A 489 -6.83 -16.71 -13.52
N ALA A 490 -5.86 -16.69 -12.60
CA ALA A 490 -4.75 -17.64 -12.59
C ALA A 490 -4.33 -18.00 -11.17
N GLN A 491 -3.77 -19.19 -11.02
CA GLN A 491 -3.11 -19.64 -9.79
C GLN A 491 -1.82 -20.33 -10.20
N LEU A 492 -0.67 -19.71 -9.96
CA LEU A 492 0.59 -20.30 -10.40
C LEU A 492 1.03 -21.47 -9.50
N ASP A 493 2.01 -22.23 -9.99
CA ASP A 493 2.67 -23.35 -9.31
C ASP A 493 3.23 -22.93 -7.95
N SER A 494 2.68 -23.50 -6.87
CA SER A 494 3.02 -23.18 -5.48
C SER A 494 4.32 -23.83 -4.99
N ASP A 495 4.72 -24.96 -5.59
CA ASP A 495 5.92 -25.72 -5.23
C ASP A 495 7.18 -24.85 -5.09
N SER A 496 7.96 -25.09 -4.02
CA SER A 496 9.16 -24.31 -3.68
C SER A 496 8.87 -22.81 -3.45
N PHE A 497 8.15 -22.50 -2.38
CA PHE A 497 7.84 -21.11 -2.01
C PHE A 497 9.11 -20.28 -1.76
N GLY A 498 9.25 -19.16 -2.49
CA GLY A 498 10.50 -18.40 -2.59
C GLY A 498 10.98 -17.75 -1.28
N PRO A 499 10.12 -16.98 -0.57
CA PRO A 499 10.45 -16.36 0.71
C PRO A 499 10.97 -17.33 1.76
N ALA A 500 10.23 -18.43 1.99
CA ALA A 500 10.61 -19.49 2.93
C ALA A 500 12.00 -20.07 2.62
N ALA A 501 12.26 -20.40 1.35
CA ALA A 501 13.54 -20.93 0.91
C ALA A 501 14.70 -19.94 1.14
N ALA A 502 14.48 -18.64 0.90
CA ALA A 502 15.49 -17.60 1.12
C ALA A 502 15.79 -17.40 2.62
N CYS A 503 14.74 -17.34 3.46
CA CYS A 503 14.86 -17.23 4.91
C CYS A 503 15.55 -18.45 5.55
N ALA A 504 15.12 -19.67 5.19
CA ALA A 504 15.72 -20.91 5.70
C ALA A 504 17.20 -21.07 5.28
N ALA A 505 17.52 -20.70 4.04
CA ALA A 505 18.91 -20.75 3.56
C ALA A 505 19.80 -19.67 4.21
N LEU A 506 19.25 -18.53 4.63
CA LEU A 506 19.95 -17.55 5.48
C LEU A 506 20.16 -18.07 6.91
N ALA A 507 19.18 -18.77 7.50
CA ALA A 507 19.34 -19.37 8.83
C ALA A 507 20.45 -20.46 8.86
N SER A 508 20.77 -21.07 7.72
CA SER A 508 21.82 -22.10 7.59
C SER A 508 23.25 -21.55 7.64
N THR A 509 23.48 -20.26 7.34
CA THR A 509 24.82 -19.66 7.28
C THR A 509 25.26 -19.07 8.63
N SER A 510 25.68 -19.99 9.51
CA SER A 510 26.03 -19.76 10.93
C SER A 510 26.77 -18.46 11.29
N GLY A 511 26.02 -17.48 11.79
CA GLY A 511 26.43 -16.49 12.80
C GLY A 511 27.57 -15.51 12.50
N THR A 512 28.16 -15.54 11.30
CA THR A 512 29.34 -14.72 10.95
C THR A 512 29.30 -14.09 9.56
N GLY A 513 28.31 -14.45 8.72
CA GLY A 513 28.04 -13.78 7.44
C GLY A 513 27.18 -12.52 7.62
N THR A 514 27.42 -11.50 6.80
CA THR A 514 26.74 -10.19 6.88
C THR A 514 25.33 -10.19 6.24
N GLY A 515 24.48 -11.13 6.64
CA GLY A 515 23.03 -11.18 6.36
C GLY A 515 22.57 -11.38 4.90
N ALA A 516 23.44 -11.17 3.92
CA ALA A 516 23.07 -11.22 2.50
C ALA A 516 23.19 -12.64 1.93
N GLN A 517 22.04 -13.30 1.72
CA GLN A 517 21.86 -14.02 0.46
C GLN A 517 22.00 -13.00 -0.69
N ASP A 518 22.71 -13.35 -1.76
CA ASP A 518 22.70 -12.52 -2.95
C ASP A 518 21.30 -12.55 -3.57
N ALA A 519 20.68 -11.39 -3.76
CA ALA A 519 19.39 -11.28 -4.44
C ALA A 519 19.42 -11.90 -5.84
N ALA A 520 20.58 -11.90 -6.51
CA ALA A 520 20.76 -12.60 -7.79
C ALA A 520 20.61 -14.13 -7.67
N ALA A 521 20.97 -14.72 -6.53
CA ALA A 521 20.80 -16.15 -6.26
C ALA A 521 19.32 -16.49 -6.00
N ILE A 522 18.60 -15.70 -5.21
CA ILE A 522 17.16 -15.85 -4.98
C ILE A 522 16.40 -15.74 -6.33
N VAL A 523 16.71 -14.72 -7.12
CA VAL A 523 16.14 -14.52 -8.47
C VAL A 523 16.53 -15.65 -9.44
N ALA A 524 17.69 -16.29 -9.29
CA ALA A 524 18.10 -17.44 -10.11
C ALA A 524 17.31 -18.70 -9.74
N THR A 525 17.07 -18.95 -8.44
CA THR A 525 16.21 -20.03 -7.95
C THR A 525 14.78 -19.85 -8.44
N GLU A 526 14.20 -18.66 -8.29
CA GLU A 526 12.84 -18.39 -8.75
C GLU A 526 12.69 -18.59 -10.27
N LYS A 527 13.73 -18.25 -11.06
CA LYS A 527 13.75 -18.50 -12.52
C LYS A 527 13.82 -19.98 -12.91
N ALA A 528 14.11 -20.90 -11.98
CA ALA A 528 14.13 -22.34 -12.22
C ALA A 528 12.77 -23.03 -11.96
N THR A 529 11.86 -22.39 -11.23
CA THR A 529 10.51 -22.90 -10.88
C THR A 529 9.64 -23.22 -12.10
N LEU A 530 8.58 -24.02 -11.92
CA LEU A 530 7.52 -24.13 -12.93
C LEU A 530 6.65 -22.87 -12.93
N ARG A 531 6.42 -22.25 -11.76
CA ARG A 531 5.80 -20.93 -11.54
C ARG A 531 6.27 -19.86 -12.54
N TYR A 532 7.59 -19.66 -12.66
CA TYR A 532 8.15 -18.69 -13.60
C TYR A 532 7.92 -19.04 -15.08
N ARG A 533 7.96 -20.34 -15.44
CA ARG A 533 7.64 -20.78 -16.81
C ARG A 533 6.17 -20.57 -17.15
N GLN A 534 5.27 -20.77 -16.20
CA GLN A 534 3.85 -20.47 -16.36
C GLN A 534 3.62 -18.95 -16.47
N ALA A 535 4.22 -18.14 -15.59
CA ALA A 535 4.16 -16.68 -15.62
C ALA A 535 4.59 -16.10 -16.98
N GLN A 536 5.77 -16.49 -17.48
CA GLN A 536 6.24 -16.09 -18.81
C GLN A 536 5.28 -16.49 -19.95
N THR A 537 4.62 -17.65 -19.80
CA THR A 537 3.71 -18.19 -20.83
C THR A 537 2.36 -17.48 -20.79
N LEU A 538 1.84 -17.16 -19.60
CA LEU A 538 0.60 -16.40 -19.38
C LEU A 538 0.76 -14.93 -19.78
N ALA A 539 1.83 -14.25 -19.34
CA ALA A 539 2.15 -12.87 -19.72
C ALA A 539 2.22 -12.71 -21.25
N LYS A 540 2.84 -13.67 -21.94
CA LYS A 540 2.89 -13.74 -23.41
C LYS A 540 1.55 -14.13 -24.07
N ALA A 541 0.59 -14.64 -23.31
CA ALA A 541 -0.79 -14.81 -23.78
C ALA A 541 -1.54 -13.48 -23.67
N ILE A 542 -1.54 -12.85 -22.49
CA ILE A 542 -2.16 -11.55 -22.20
C ILE A 542 -1.70 -10.51 -23.23
N ALA A 543 -0.38 -10.35 -23.42
CA ALA A 543 0.25 -9.40 -24.34
C ALA A 543 -0.08 -9.58 -25.85
N LYS A 544 -0.80 -10.66 -26.22
CA LYS A 544 -1.35 -10.84 -27.59
C LYS A 544 -2.81 -10.41 -27.70
N THR A 545 -3.53 -10.37 -26.58
CA THR A 545 -4.96 -10.04 -26.49
C THR A 545 -5.22 -8.57 -26.18
N GLU A 546 -4.23 -7.89 -25.60
CA GLU A 546 -4.31 -6.49 -25.23
C GLU A 546 -4.52 -5.58 -26.43
N SER A 547 -5.35 -4.55 -26.22
CA SER A 547 -5.54 -3.47 -27.18
C SER A 547 -5.91 -2.18 -26.47
N LYS A 548 -5.69 -1.03 -27.14
CA LYS A 548 -6.10 0.28 -26.62
C LYS A 548 -7.62 0.49 -26.54
N SER A 549 -8.41 -0.51 -26.95
CA SER A 549 -9.87 -0.48 -27.04
C SER A 549 -10.57 -1.55 -26.18
N VAL A 550 -9.82 -2.48 -25.59
CA VAL A 550 -10.31 -3.51 -24.66
C VAL A 550 -9.28 -3.58 -23.54
N PRO A 551 -9.53 -2.96 -22.37
CA PRO A 551 -8.64 -3.13 -21.21
C PRO A 551 -8.59 -4.59 -20.75
N SER A 552 -7.51 -4.95 -20.07
CA SER A 552 -7.28 -6.28 -19.51
C SER A 552 -7.12 -6.18 -17.99
N ILE A 553 -7.67 -7.15 -17.27
CA ILE A 553 -7.48 -7.34 -15.82
C ILE A 553 -7.05 -8.79 -15.59
N LEU A 554 -6.03 -8.96 -14.75
CA LEU A 554 -5.52 -10.24 -14.23
C LEU A 554 -5.82 -10.29 -12.73
N LEU A 555 -6.56 -11.32 -12.33
CA LEU A 555 -6.99 -11.59 -10.94
C LEU A 555 -6.31 -12.90 -10.53
N ALA A 556 -5.16 -12.83 -9.86
CA ALA A 556 -4.30 -14.01 -9.73
C ALA A 556 -3.61 -14.18 -8.39
N ASP A 557 -3.57 -15.42 -7.92
CA ASP A 557 -2.55 -15.88 -6.99
C ASP A 557 -1.28 -16.21 -7.80
N LEU A 558 -0.22 -15.44 -7.59
CA LEU A 558 1.04 -15.59 -8.30
C LEU A 558 2.05 -16.47 -7.56
N GLU A 559 1.76 -16.88 -6.31
CA GLU A 559 2.65 -17.65 -5.42
C GLU A 559 4.08 -17.09 -5.30
N SER A 560 4.27 -15.81 -5.62
CA SER A 560 5.55 -15.09 -5.60
C SER A 560 5.31 -13.61 -5.30
N PRO A 561 6.02 -13.01 -4.32
CA PRO A 561 5.78 -11.64 -3.90
C PRO A 561 6.32 -10.60 -4.87
N ALA A 562 5.92 -9.33 -4.72
CA ALA A 562 6.35 -8.28 -5.62
C ALA A 562 7.75 -7.73 -5.27
N ALA A 563 8.51 -7.35 -6.30
CA ALA A 563 9.78 -6.63 -6.15
C ALA A 563 9.63 -5.23 -5.49
N THR A 564 8.42 -4.67 -5.52
CA THR A 564 8.03 -3.43 -4.83
C THR A 564 7.79 -3.61 -3.33
N ASP A 565 7.54 -4.84 -2.89
CA ASP A 565 7.26 -5.16 -1.48
C ASP A 565 8.56 -5.45 -0.72
N TRP A 566 9.51 -6.12 -1.37
CA TRP A 566 10.84 -6.41 -0.85
C TRP A 566 11.77 -5.20 -1.01
N THR A 567 12.05 -4.49 0.08
CA THR A 567 12.82 -3.23 0.07
C THR A 567 13.89 -3.21 1.18
N ALA A 568 14.79 -2.23 1.14
CA ALA A 568 15.71 -2.00 2.25
C ALA A 568 14.99 -1.60 3.56
N THR A 569 13.79 -1.03 3.46
CA THR A 569 12.94 -0.59 4.58
C THR A 569 12.04 -1.68 5.14
N THR A 570 11.51 -2.58 4.31
CA THR A 570 10.69 -3.74 4.73
C THR A 570 11.54 -4.97 5.11
N ALA A 571 12.86 -4.91 4.94
CA ALA A 571 13.77 -6.04 5.16
C ALA A 571 13.62 -6.76 6.50
N ALA A 572 13.17 -6.09 7.56
CA ALA A 572 12.88 -6.72 8.85
C ALA A 572 11.79 -7.81 8.76
N SER A 573 10.78 -7.63 7.90
CA SER A 573 9.71 -8.59 7.64
C SER A 573 10.19 -9.80 6.82
N HIS A 574 11.24 -9.62 6.00
CA HIS A 574 11.78 -10.63 5.09
C HIS A 574 13.10 -11.22 5.63
N CYS A 575 13.15 -11.55 6.92
CA CYS A 575 14.30 -12.17 7.60
C CYS A 575 15.64 -11.38 7.53
N GLY A 576 15.59 -10.07 7.29
CA GLY A 576 16.75 -9.20 7.07
C GLY A 576 17.18 -9.07 5.60
N ILE A 577 16.54 -9.79 4.67
CA ILE A 577 16.81 -9.72 3.24
C ILE A 577 16.22 -8.43 2.67
N ARG A 578 16.99 -7.73 1.84
CA ARG A 578 16.61 -6.45 1.22
C ARG A 578 15.96 -6.68 -0.15
N SER A 579 16.04 -5.71 -1.04
CA SER A 579 15.42 -5.78 -2.37
C SER A 579 15.78 -7.02 -3.19
N VAL A 580 14.74 -7.75 -3.60
CA VAL A 580 14.80 -8.90 -4.50
C VAL A 580 13.90 -8.60 -5.70
N ASN A 581 14.47 -8.66 -6.91
CA ASN A 581 13.74 -8.41 -8.15
C ASN A 581 12.94 -9.66 -8.57
N TRP A 582 11.89 -9.97 -7.81
CA TRP A 582 11.03 -11.15 -7.97
C TRP A 582 10.51 -11.31 -9.42
N PRO A 583 11.00 -12.31 -10.17
CA PRO A 583 10.83 -12.37 -11.62
C PRO A 583 9.43 -12.79 -12.08
N VAL A 584 8.57 -13.31 -11.19
CA VAL A 584 7.20 -13.74 -11.54
C VAL A 584 6.25 -12.55 -11.73
N PRO A 585 6.00 -11.64 -10.76
CA PRO A 585 5.20 -10.43 -11.02
C PRO A 585 5.82 -9.54 -12.10
N LEU A 586 7.16 -9.43 -12.12
CA LEU A 586 7.90 -8.71 -13.16
C LEU A 586 7.72 -9.30 -14.58
N ALA A 587 7.21 -10.53 -14.73
CA ALA A 587 6.84 -11.08 -16.04
C ALA A 587 5.63 -10.35 -16.65
N PHE A 588 4.70 -9.89 -15.80
CA PHE A 588 3.47 -9.19 -16.18
C PHE A 588 3.66 -7.67 -16.25
N THR A 589 4.28 -7.07 -15.23
CA THR A 589 4.44 -5.61 -15.12
C THR A 589 5.60 -5.04 -15.93
N GLY A 590 6.56 -5.88 -16.35
CA GLY A 590 7.70 -5.44 -17.16
C GLY A 590 7.32 -4.98 -18.57
N SER A 591 8.04 -3.99 -19.11
CA SER A 591 7.80 -3.38 -20.44
C SER A 591 8.51 -4.09 -21.60
N GLY A 592 8.93 -5.34 -21.42
CA GLY A 592 9.73 -6.08 -22.40
C GLY A 592 8.93 -6.64 -23.58
N LYS A 593 9.63 -7.00 -24.66
CA LYS A 593 9.00 -7.65 -25.83
C LYS A 593 8.46 -9.04 -25.42
N ASN A 594 7.15 -9.26 -25.59
CA ASN A 594 6.34 -10.37 -25.07
C ASN A 594 5.86 -10.24 -23.61
N GLN A 595 6.02 -9.07 -22.98
CA GLN A 595 5.38 -8.75 -21.70
C GLN A 595 4.21 -7.78 -21.93
N PRO A 596 3.15 -7.84 -21.13
CA PRO A 596 2.00 -6.94 -21.28
C PRO A 596 2.27 -5.53 -20.75
N GLY A 597 3.02 -5.40 -19.65
CA GLY A 597 3.22 -4.12 -18.98
C GLY A 597 1.99 -3.72 -18.15
N LEU A 598 1.43 -4.68 -17.41
CA LEU A 598 0.32 -4.43 -16.48
C LEU A 598 0.77 -3.50 -15.35
N THR A 599 -0.19 -2.79 -14.77
CA THR A 599 -0.02 -2.00 -13.54
C THR A 599 -0.57 -2.79 -12.36
N ASP A 600 0.26 -3.00 -11.34
CA ASP A 600 -0.13 -3.48 -10.01
C ASP A 600 -1.05 -2.45 -9.37
N SER A 601 -2.36 -2.73 -9.28
CA SER A 601 -3.34 -1.74 -8.80
C SER A 601 -3.17 -1.41 -7.32
N TYR A 602 -2.73 -2.38 -6.52
CA TYR A 602 -2.52 -2.17 -5.09
C TYR A 602 -1.33 -1.23 -4.84
N ARG A 603 -0.24 -1.37 -5.62
CA ARG A 603 0.91 -0.44 -5.56
C ARG A 603 0.71 0.86 -6.32
N ALA A 604 -0.32 0.98 -7.17
CA ALA A 604 -0.77 2.26 -7.70
C ALA A 604 -1.47 3.11 -6.63
N GLU A 605 -2.26 2.50 -5.74
CA GLU A 605 -2.93 3.18 -4.61
C GLU A 605 -1.99 3.38 -3.42
N TYR A 606 -1.20 2.36 -3.06
CA TYR A 606 -0.28 2.37 -1.92
C TYR A 606 1.19 2.13 -2.32
N PRO A 607 1.89 3.11 -2.94
CA PRO A 607 3.27 2.93 -3.42
C PRO A 607 4.33 2.58 -2.36
N ASN A 608 4.03 2.76 -1.07
CA ASN A 608 4.99 2.57 0.03
C ASN A 608 4.65 1.30 0.84
N ALA A 609 5.32 0.20 0.51
CA ALA A 609 5.18 -1.10 1.18
C ALA A 609 5.53 -1.12 2.69
N ALA A 610 6.23 -0.10 3.19
CA ALA A 610 6.53 0.04 4.62
C ALA A 610 5.47 0.88 5.39
N LYS A 611 4.50 1.48 4.69
CA LYS A 611 3.30 2.10 5.29
C LYS A 611 2.10 1.16 5.23
N ASP A 612 1.90 0.50 4.09
CA ASP A 612 0.92 -0.56 3.94
C ASP A 612 1.52 -1.73 3.15
N SER A 613 1.56 -2.91 3.78
CA SER A 613 2.13 -4.11 3.18
C SER A 613 1.26 -4.68 2.06
N GLY A 614 -0.07 -4.48 2.10
CA GLY A 614 -1.00 -5.21 1.22
C GLY A 614 -0.91 -6.72 1.37
N GLN A 615 -0.42 -7.21 2.51
CA GLN A 615 -0.19 -8.63 2.81
C GLN A 615 -1.46 -9.47 2.54
N THR A 616 -1.27 -10.59 1.84
CA THR A 616 -2.36 -11.55 1.56
C THR A 616 -2.16 -12.88 2.28
N THR A 617 -0.96 -13.22 2.73
CA THR A 617 -0.70 -14.41 3.58
C THR A 617 -0.94 -14.13 5.06
N SER A 618 -0.89 -15.16 5.91
CA SER A 618 -0.74 -15.03 7.37
C SER A 618 -1.81 -14.13 8.04
N ILE A 619 -3.07 -14.25 7.59
CA ILE A 619 -4.22 -13.49 8.11
C ILE A 619 -4.69 -13.96 9.50
N PHE A 620 -4.24 -15.14 9.93
CA PHE A 620 -4.57 -15.73 11.22
C PHE A 620 -3.72 -15.15 12.35
N PRO A 621 -4.27 -15.00 13.58
CA PRO A 621 -3.48 -14.64 14.76
C PRO A 621 -2.28 -15.59 14.97
N PRO A 622 -1.09 -15.07 15.33
CA PRO A 622 0.06 -15.91 15.68
C PRO A 622 -0.28 -16.87 16.83
N VAL A 623 0.11 -18.14 16.70
CA VAL A 623 -0.20 -19.18 17.69
C VAL A 623 0.57 -18.95 19.00
N THR A 624 -0.05 -18.25 19.94
CA THR A 624 0.51 -17.91 21.25
C THR A 624 0.63 -19.15 22.14
N GLY A 625 1.83 -19.75 22.23
CA GLY A 625 2.10 -20.79 23.22
C GLY A 625 3.44 -21.51 23.12
N THR A 626 4.02 -21.65 21.93
CA THR A 626 5.22 -22.51 21.72
C THR A 626 6.54 -21.76 21.77
N SER A 627 6.87 -21.18 22.93
CA SER A 627 8.27 -20.91 23.27
C SER A 627 8.96 -22.22 23.66
N SER A 628 9.33 -23.03 22.66
CA SER A 628 10.04 -24.30 22.86
C SER A 628 10.83 -24.70 21.62
N THR A 629 12.11 -25.04 21.81
CA THR A 629 13.00 -25.62 20.80
C THR A 629 12.68 -27.09 20.47
N THR A 630 11.54 -27.61 20.94
CA THR A 630 11.07 -28.99 20.70
C THR A 630 9.55 -29.02 20.51
N VAL A 631 9.07 -28.51 19.36
CA VAL A 631 7.73 -28.84 18.86
C VAL A 631 7.81 -30.15 18.08
N ASN A 632 6.91 -31.10 18.37
CA ASN A 632 6.92 -32.41 17.75
C ASN A 632 6.24 -32.34 16.36
N ALA A 633 7.04 -32.34 15.29
CA ALA A 633 6.63 -31.96 13.93
C ALA A 633 5.33 -32.63 13.44
N ALA A 634 5.13 -33.91 13.77
CA ALA A 634 3.96 -34.71 13.38
C ALA A 634 2.59 -34.24 13.91
N LYS A 635 2.52 -33.11 14.65
CA LYS A 635 1.25 -32.46 15.04
C LYS A 635 1.07 -31.04 14.47
N VAL A 636 2.01 -30.57 13.65
CA VAL A 636 2.00 -29.28 12.93
C VAL A 636 1.72 -29.46 11.41
N ASP A 637 1.91 -30.71 10.96
CA ASP A 637 1.90 -31.25 9.59
C ASP A 637 0.55 -31.20 8.82
N ALA A 638 -0.43 -30.43 9.31
CA ALA A 638 -1.74 -30.27 8.68
C ALA A 638 -2.25 -28.82 8.80
N ALA A 639 -2.11 -28.21 9.98
CA ALA A 639 -2.53 -26.83 10.22
C ALA A 639 -1.69 -25.79 9.47
N THR A 640 -0.47 -26.14 9.03
CA THR A 640 0.46 -25.20 8.36
C THR A 640 0.54 -25.41 6.84
N ALA A 641 -0.37 -26.19 6.26
CA ALA A 641 -0.58 -26.24 4.80
C ALA A 641 -1.23 -24.94 4.26
N ALA A 642 -1.83 -24.15 5.14
CA ALA A 642 -2.43 -22.82 4.93
C ALA A 642 -1.37 -21.72 4.65
N GLY A 643 -0.53 -21.96 3.64
CA GLY A 643 0.70 -21.20 3.36
C GLY A 643 1.65 -21.88 2.36
N THR A 644 1.12 -22.73 1.48
CA THR A 644 1.77 -23.27 0.26
C THR A 644 3.19 -23.86 0.38
N SER A 645 3.58 -24.28 1.58
CA SER A 645 4.84 -24.99 1.85
C SER A 645 4.65 -26.09 2.88
N ALA A 646 4.95 -27.35 2.52
CA ALA A 646 4.92 -28.50 3.42
C ALA A 646 6.00 -28.49 4.52
N THR A 647 6.66 -27.34 4.72
CA THR A 647 7.62 -27.08 5.80
C THR A 647 7.37 -25.72 6.48
N ALA A 648 6.26 -25.03 6.17
CA ALA A 648 5.94 -23.76 6.80
C ALA A 648 5.85 -23.90 8.33
N THR A 649 6.44 -22.94 9.04
CA THR A 649 6.25 -22.72 10.47
C THR A 649 6.10 -21.22 10.69
N SER A 650 5.37 -20.80 11.72
CA SER A 650 5.10 -19.38 12.04
C SER A 650 6.33 -18.57 12.51
N THR A 651 7.53 -19.01 12.13
CA THR A 651 8.84 -18.48 12.50
C THR A 651 9.81 -18.30 11.32
N THR A 652 9.47 -18.75 10.11
CA THR A 652 10.36 -18.70 8.93
C THR A 652 9.82 -17.88 7.76
N ASP A 653 8.49 -17.75 7.66
CA ASP A 653 7.82 -17.27 6.46
C ASP A 653 7.11 -15.96 6.83
N GLY A 654 7.56 -14.85 6.24
CA GLY A 654 7.11 -13.51 6.60
C GLY A 654 5.70 -13.15 6.13
N PRO A 655 5.19 -11.96 6.49
CA PRO A 655 4.01 -11.38 5.87
C PRO A 655 4.32 -11.05 4.39
N GLU A 656 3.61 -11.69 3.46
CA GLU A 656 3.84 -11.55 2.02
C GLU A 656 2.53 -11.23 1.29
N ARG A 657 2.65 -10.61 0.11
CA ARG A 657 1.54 -10.37 -0.82
C ARG A 657 1.77 -11.21 -2.07
N LEU A 658 0.96 -12.24 -2.22
CA LEU A 658 1.07 -13.23 -3.31
C LEU A 658 -0.10 -13.14 -4.30
N ASP A 659 -1.18 -12.48 -3.90
CA ASP A 659 -2.41 -12.33 -4.67
C ASP A 659 -2.47 -10.90 -5.26
N PHE A 660 -2.88 -10.78 -6.52
CA PHE A 660 -2.73 -9.57 -7.33
C PHE A 660 -3.98 -9.24 -8.16
N VAL A 661 -4.26 -7.93 -8.26
CA VAL A 661 -5.15 -7.34 -9.27
C VAL A 661 -4.31 -6.43 -10.17
N ASP A 662 -3.86 -7.00 -11.29
CA ASP A 662 -3.01 -6.35 -12.29
C ASP A 662 -3.84 -5.89 -13.49
N TYR A 663 -3.62 -4.69 -14.03
CA TYR A 663 -4.48 -4.15 -15.10
C TYR A 663 -3.75 -3.38 -16.21
N ALA A 664 -4.37 -3.29 -17.40
CA ALA A 664 -3.90 -2.46 -18.49
C ALA A 664 -5.04 -1.87 -19.34
N GLY A 665 -4.74 -0.81 -20.08
CA GLY A 665 -5.68 -0.12 -20.97
C GLY A 665 -6.44 1.02 -20.28
N LYS A 666 -7.68 1.25 -20.71
CA LYS A 666 -8.51 2.38 -20.24
C LYS A 666 -9.27 2.09 -18.93
N LEU A 667 -8.51 1.77 -17.89
CA LEU A 667 -9.02 1.69 -16.53
C LEU A 667 -8.37 2.76 -15.66
N THR A 668 -8.97 3.06 -14.52
CA THR A 668 -8.39 3.96 -13.53
C THR A 668 -8.82 3.45 -12.17
N VAL A 669 -7.84 3.08 -11.34
CA VAL A 669 -8.07 2.72 -9.93
C VAL A 669 -8.70 3.92 -9.22
N THR A 670 -9.71 3.66 -8.40
CA THR A 670 -10.33 4.64 -7.50
C THR A 670 -10.34 4.17 -6.04
N GLU A 671 -9.93 2.92 -5.81
CA GLU A 671 -9.82 2.24 -4.52
C GLU A 671 -9.06 0.93 -4.78
N SER A 672 -8.13 0.57 -3.89
CA SER A 672 -7.68 -0.82 -3.71
C SER A 672 -7.58 -1.11 -2.22
N HIS A 673 -7.78 -2.35 -1.80
CA HIS A 673 -7.59 -2.80 -0.41
C HIS A 673 -7.47 -4.33 -0.34
N THR A 674 -6.95 -4.83 0.78
CA THR A 674 -7.12 -6.24 1.17
C THR A 674 -8.44 -6.41 1.92
N LEU A 675 -9.10 -7.56 1.73
CA LEU A 675 -10.38 -7.90 2.35
C LEU A 675 -10.30 -9.24 3.07
N VAL A 676 -10.80 -9.27 4.30
CA VAL A 676 -11.05 -10.44 5.15
C VAL A 676 -12.32 -10.14 5.95
N ASP A 677 -13.31 -11.02 5.90
CA ASP A 677 -14.54 -10.86 6.69
C ASP A 677 -14.38 -11.43 8.12
N GLY A 678 -14.83 -10.65 9.11
CA GLY A 678 -14.71 -11.02 10.52
C GLY A 678 -13.25 -11.08 11.01
N PHE A 679 -12.95 -12.08 11.83
CA PHE A 679 -11.65 -12.24 12.48
C PHE A 679 -11.27 -13.73 12.48
N PRO A 680 -10.54 -14.22 11.47
CA PRO A 680 -10.31 -15.65 11.29
C PRO A 680 -9.49 -16.24 12.45
N VAL A 681 -10.04 -17.22 13.17
CA VAL A 681 -9.26 -18.02 14.11
C VAL A 681 -8.36 -18.98 13.34
N GLY A 682 -7.21 -19.30 13.95
CA GLY A 682 -6.14 -20.04 13.29
C GLY A 682 -6.52 -21.45 12.83
N PRO A 683 -5.72 -22.04 11.92
CA PRO A 683 -6.03 -23.27 11.17
C PRO A 683 -6.08 -24.56 12.02
N THR A 684 -6.10 -24.44 13.35
CA THR A 684 -6.44 -25.53 14.28
C THR A 684 -7.94 -25.72 14.49
N ASP A 685 -8.75 -24.68 14.27
CA ASP A 685 -10.22 -24.77 14.32
C ASP A 685 -10.90 -23.73 13.37
N PRO A 686 -10.60 -23.77 12.06
CA PRO A 686 -11.09 -22.76 11.10
C PRO A 686 -12.58 -22.92 10.76
N THR A 687 -13.23 -24.00 11.18
CA THR A 687 -14.60 -24.40 10.81
C THR A 687 -15.61 -23.27 10.99
N ALA A 688 -15.48 -22.52 12.08
CA ALA A 688 -16.38 -21.44 12.49
C ALA A 688 -16.05 -20.08 11.85
N ASN A 689 -15.00 -19.94 11.04
CA ASN A 689 -14.60 -18.65 10.49
C ASN A 689 -15.68 -18.02 9.59
N ALA A 690 -15.84 -16.69 9.69
CA ALA A 690 -16.61 -15.91 8.72
C ALA A 690 -15.92 -15.95 7.34
N TRP A 691 -14.61 -15.69 7.33
CA TRP A 691 -13.79 -15.83 6.14
C TRP A 691 -13.54 -17.28 5.75
N ILE A 692 -13.57 -17.57 4.45
CA ILE A 692 -13.51 -18.94 3.91
C ILE A 692 -12.09 -19.45 3.60
N SER A 693 -11.06 -18.63 3.78
CA SER A 693 -9.72 -18.85 3.20
C SER A 693 -8.57 -18.64 4.19
N ASP A 694 -7.36 -19.05 3.81
CA ASP A 694 -6.07 -18.72 4.43
C ASP A 694 -5.42 -17.44 3.86
N ARG A 695 -5.94 -16.93 2.72
CA ARG A 695 -5.50 -15.68 2.07
C ARG A 695 -6.50 -14.55 2.26
N ALA A 696 -6.02 -13.32 2.40
CA ALA A 696 -6.86 -12.14 2.18
C ALA A 696 -7.15 -11.98 0.68
N ALA A 697 -8.37 -11.54 0.34
CA ALA A 697 -8.67 -11.16 -1.03
C ALA A 697 -8.02 -9.81 -1.35
N VAL A 698 -7.54 -9.60 -2.57
CA VAL A 698 -7.19 -8.25 -3.05
C VAL A 698 -8.36 -7.72 -3.87
N VAL A 699 -8.87 -6.56 -3.46
CA VAL A 699 -10.04 -5.88 -4.02
C VAL A 699 -9.57 -4.58 -4.68
N THR A 700 -10.10 -4.27 -5.85
CA THR A 700 -9.82 -3.01 -6.56
C THR A 700 -11.06 -2.53 -7.31
N THR A 701 -11.45 -1.28 -7.10
CA THR A 701 -12.53 -0.61 -7.82
C THR A 701 -11.95 0.24 -8.95
N PHE A 702 -12.43 0.00 -10.17
CA PHE A 702 -12.03 0.73 -11.37
C PHE A 702 -13.15 1.61 -11.90
N THR A 703 -12.81 2.80 -12.41
CA THR A 703 -13.62 3.48 -13.43
C THR A 703 -13.23 2.98 -14.83
N VAL A 704 -14.20 2.47 -15.61
CA VAL A 704 -14.02 2.10 -17.02
C VAL A 704 -14.21 3.33 -17.94
N LYS A 705 -13.50 3.45 -19.08
CA LYS A 705 -13.43 4.70 -19.88
C LYS A 705 -13.58 4.59 -21.40
#